data_AF-A0A937P3C2-F1
#
_entry.id   AF-A0A937P3C2-F1
#
_cell.length_a   1.000
_cell.length_b   1.000
_cell.length_c   1.000
_cell.angle_alpha   90.00
_cell.angle_beta   90.00
_cell.angle_gamma   90.00
#
_symmetry.space_group_name_H-M   'P 1'
#
loop_
_entity.id
_entity.type
_entity.pdbx_description
1 polymer ?
#
loop_
_entity_poly.entity_id
_entity_poly.type
_entity_poly.pdbx_seq_one_letter_code
_entity_poly.pdbx_strand_id
1 'polypeptide(L)'
;MSKIICDNAIAGAIKFVATAEKKLEEAIKAKGESHVVKLPETAYYLPVIYTFTGIKIDTLGDIKCIIKKAKELLPERPSCDVWLPYLGNTLDAGVATLFATEIIEACKYVIGPNPVNGIWLGAANDSIMRERGIEFVDGTAPGFAAITGAAPTNEIAVKIAKELQQKNLYVFMGGGTNGKQFAEQLAEEGIQLGWETRLIPFGEDVSSLIYALGFANRAALSFGGVEPGDFKANLNYNKDRIFAFVLVFGEVDAEKYAAAAGAINYGFPVISDSDIPQILPTGICAYEHVISNVPHETIVEKALEVRGCKIKITKVPIPVPYGPAFGGERIRKADVQVEFGGNLTTGFEYVTTVDLEDINDGEIEIIGRDFDSIEPGTALPLGIWVEVAGRKMQVDFEPILERQIHHLINGAEGIWHMGQRDIMWTRVSKQGFANGIRLADYGRILHAKLLSEYSAIVDKVKVTLITDEAEVNNRIGTARKTYDERNRRLESMTDDSVDTFYSCLLCQSFAPDHVCIITPERLGLCGAYNWLDGKAAYEIDETGPNQPVKKGRCIDPQRGIWKGIDEYVYTNSHKVVDSFSAYSIMFNPMTSCGCFEAICAYVPELNGVMVVNREFIGETPVGMTFATLAGNVGGGQQTPGFIGVGKVFLTSKKFLYAEGGFKRLVWMPKELKDILADDLKKRFEEQGVPDLIDKIADETICTEVEEIKNFMTKVDHPALEMEDMAVFAEAITDESDDDASVTEEEVAVSQQEDTIGTAPAGDTKITPELIKILKEQIAREIRDDIKTSVTKEVVNEIIGTLSSQFLGKTINTSSPGTETPQTKKHVIETTIEIGPSAKERIKAISSFKLHTEKCEVPVWEVKLGATREEGGTRGHTLKIGGASCMPFHLWEGKMPNRPLVALEVFDSIGSKYPDVLKNIYGEVMENPAEMAKICVNKYGADLISIRLDGTHPEKGNRPAEESVKLVKSVLEAVDIPIIVTGHNNYGKNNEVLKAVAQACAGENLLLNWVEQDNYRTIAGAAMAYGHTIVAQSPIDVNISKQMNILLTNMDIKKEQIVMDPMTGSVGYGIEYTYSVMERIRMTGINGDKMLAGPMIVSSGQECSKVKEFKADKKDFPSWGELSKRASTWELATAVNLLYAGADIIIMYHPDAAMATKRTIKKLMDNKN
;
A
#
# COMPACT_ATOMS: atom_id res chain seq x y z
N MET A 1 -30.63 -9.74 40.03
CA MET A 1 -29.95 -10.44 38.93
C MET A 1 -30.90 -11.48 38.36
N SER A 2 -31.17 -11.46 37.06
CA SER A 2 -32.24 -12.28 36.47
C SER A 2 -31.84 -13.75 36.37
N LYS A 3 -32.54 -14.62 37.13
CA LYS A 3 -32.42 -16.09 37.00
C LYS A 3 -32.72 -16.54 35.57
N ILE A 4 -33.67 -15.88 34.90
CA ILE A 4 -34.10 -16.20 33.54
C ILE A 4 -32.96 -15.97 32.54
N ILE A 5 -32.24 -14.85 32.65
CA ILE A 5 -31.09 -14.59 31.76
C ILE A 5 -30.01 -15.63 31.97
N CYS A 6 -29.67 -15.91 33.23
CA CYS A 6 -28.65 -16.89 33.57
C CYS A 6 -28.99 -18.29 33.04
N ASP A 7 -30.22 -18.76 33.28
CA ASP A 7 -30.66 -20.09 32.84
C ASP A 7 -30.62 -20.23 31.31
N ASN A 8 -31.07 -19.19 30.58
CA ASN A 8 -31.04 -19.21 29.11
C ASN A 8 -29.62 -19.10 28.54
N ALA A 9 -28.76 -18.27 29.13
CA ALA A 9 -27.36 -18.16 28.69
C ALA A 9 -26.59 -19.47 28.90
N ILE A 10 -26.79 -20.14 30.05
CA ILE A 10 -26.18 -21.45 30.32
C ILE A 10 -26.77 -22.51 29.38
N ALA A 11 -28.08 -22.52 29.15
CA ALA A 11 -28.71 -23.43 28.20
C ALA A 11 -28.15 -23.27 26.78
N GLY A 12 -27.97 -22.03 26.32
CA GLY A 12 -27.36 -21.71 25.03
C GLY A 12 -25.88 -22.12 24.97
N ALA A 13 -25.11 -21.87 26.02
CA ALA A 13 -23.71 -22.28 26.10
C ALA A 13 -23.54 -23.81 25.99
N ILE A 14 -24.38 -24.58 26.71
CA ILE A 14 -24.40 -26.05 26.61
C ILE A 14 -24.70 -26.48 25.16
N LYS A 15 -25.67 -25.83 24.51
CA LYS A 15 -26.04 -26.11 23.12
C LYS A 15 -24.89 -25.81 22.15
N PHE A 16 -24.23 -24.66 22.30
CA PHE A 16 -23.10 -24.28 21.45
C PHE A 16 -21.90 -25.21 21.63
N VAL A 17 -21.53 -25.56 22.87
CA VAL A 17 -20.42 -26.48 23.14
C VAL A 17 -20.70 -27.86 22.54
N ALA A 18 -21.92 -28.39 22.68
CA ALA A 18 -22.30 -29.65 22.05
C ALA A 18 -22.28 -29.56 20.50
N THR A 19 -22.71 -28.42 19.95
CA THR A 19 -22.69 -28.18 18.50
C THR A 19 -21.27 -28.07 17.97
N ALA A 20 -20.37 -27.39 18.68
CA ALA A 20 -18.96 -27.27 18.35
C ALA A 20 -18.25 -28.63 18.39
N GLU A 21 -18.53 -29.46 19.39
CA GLU A 21 -17.99 -30.82 19.49
C GLU A 21 -18.46 -31.68 18.31
N LYS A 22 -19.76 -31.68 18.01
CA LYS A 22 -20.30 -32.40 16.85
C LYS A 22 -19.68 -31.92 15.53
N LYS A 23 -19.57 -30.59 15.33
CA LYS A 23 -19.00 -30.01 14.12
C LYS A 23 -17.51 -30.35 13.97
N LEU A 24 -16.77 -30.38 15.08
CA LEU A 24 -15.38 -30.83 15.12
C LEU A 24 -15.26 -32.31 14.76
N GLU A 25 -16.12 -33.18 15.30
CA GLU A 25 -16.14 -34.61 14.95
C GLU A 25 -16.44 -34.82 13.46
N GLU A 26 -17.39 -34.08 12.90
CA GLU A 26 -17.68 -34.07 11.46
C GLU A 26 -16.45 -33.63 10.65
N ALA A 27 -15.76 -32.57 11.08
CA ALA A 27 -14.57 -32.07 10.42
C ALA A 27 -13.39 -33.05 10.48
N ILE A 28 -13.14 -33.65 11.65
CA ILE A 28 -12.11 -34.67 11.84
C ILE A 28 -12.43 -35.91 11.00
N LYS A 29 -13.68 -36.35 10.97
CA LYS A 29 -14.09 -37.49 10.14
C LYS A 29 -13.89 -37.21 8.64
N ALA A 30 -14.13 -35.98 8.20
CA ALA A 30 -14.01 -35.59 6.80
C ALA A 30 -12.56 -35.32 6.36
N LYS A 31 -11.72 -34.77 7.24
CA LYS A 31 -10.39 -34.22 6.86
C LYS A 31 -9.20 -34.80 7.65
N GLY A 32 -9.45 -35.50 8.77
CA GLY A 32 -8.43 -36.05 9.67
C GLY A 32 -7.97 -35.07 10.75
N GLU A 33 -7.44 -35.59 11.86
CA GLU A 33 -7.02 -34.77 13.02
C GLU A 33 -5.86 -33.82 12.71
N SER A 34 -4.95 -34.20 11.82
CA SER A 34 -3.79 -33.39 11.44
C SER A 34 -4.12 -32.31 10.40
N HIS A 35 -5.39 -32.17 9.99
CA HIS A 35 -5.77 -31.14 9.03
C HIS A 35 -5.65 -29.74 9.63
N VAL A 36 -5.10 -28.81 8.87
CA VAL A 36 -4.86 -27.44 9.30
C VAL A 36 -6.18 -26.67 9.44
N VAL A 37 -6.33 -25.88 10.50
CA VAL A 37 -7.49 -25.03 10.75
C VAL A 37 -7.02 -23.59 10.89
N LYS A 38 -7.51 -22.69 10.03
CA LYS A 38 -7.14 -21.27 10.03
C LYS A 38 -8.31 -20.39 9.64
N LEU A 39 -8.40 -19.21 10.25
CA LEU A 39 -9.18 -18.10 9.72
C LEU A 39 -8.38 -17.38 8.61
N PRO A 40 -9.04 -16.63 7.70
CA PRO A 40 -8.38 -15.98 6.58
C PRO A 40 -7.26 -15.03 7.02
N GLU A 41 -6.03 -15.27 6.54
CA GLU A 41 -4.88 -14.34 6.58
C GLU A 41 -4.67 -13.67 7.96
N THR A 42 -4.70 -14.47 9.03
CA THR A 42 -4.42 -14.00 10.39
C THR A 42 -3.18 -14.66 11.00
N ALA A 43 -2.34 -13.84 11.63
CA ALA A 43 -1.21 -14.26 12.45
C ALA A 43 -1.63 -14.67 13.87
N TYR A 44 -2.90 -14.47 14.22
CA TYR A 44 -3.45 -14.68 15.56
C TYR A 44 -4.25 -15.99 15.70
N TYR A 45 -4.05 -16.96 14.79
CA TYR A 45 -4.66 -18.29 14.81
C TYR A 45 -6.19 -18.24 14.88
N LEU A 46 -6.78 -18.69 15.99
CA LEU A 46 -8.17 -18.45 16.39
C LEU A 46 -8.12 -17.34 17.45
N PRO A 47 -8.37 -16.07 17.08
CA PRO A 47 -7.97 -14.93 17.90
C PRO A 47 -8.56 -14.89 19.30
N VAL A 48 -9.82 -15.30 19.50
CA VAL A 48 -10.46 -15.27 20.82
C VAL A 48 -9.84 -16.34 21.71
N ILE A 49 -9.73 -17.59 21.23
CA ILE A 49 -9.06 -18.69 21.94
C ILE A 49 -7.59 -18.35 22.23
N TYR A 50 -6.87 -17.85 21.24
CA TYR A 50 -5.45 -17.52 21.36
C TYR A 50 -5.22 -16.43 22.39
N THR A 51 -6.06 -15.39 22.40
CA THR A 51 -5.99 -14.33 23.38
C THR A 51 -6.30 -14.83 24.79
N PHE A 52 -7.33 -15.67 24.93
CA PHE A 52 -7.76 -16.13 26.26
C PHE A 52 -6.82 -17.17 26.88
N THR A 53 -6.18 -18.00 26.04
CA THR A 53 -5.48 -19.19 26.52
C THR A 53 -3.99 -19.20 26.20
N GLY A 54 -3.53 -18.38 25.25
CA GLY A 54 -2.17 -18.42 24.70
C GLY A 54 -1.91 -19.64 23.81
N ILE A 55 -2.90 -20.52 23.62
CA ILE A 55 -2.76 -21.77 22.88
C ILE A 55 -2.91 -21.48 21.38
N LYS A 56 -1.88 -21.83 20.62
CA LYS A 56 -1.88 -21.78 19.16
C LYS A 56 -2.62 -23.00 18.63
N ILE A 57 -3.74 -22.77 17.95
CA ILE A 57 -4.53 -23.82 17.31
C ILE A 57 -4.14 -23.85 15.84
N ASP A 58 -3.42 -24.90 15.44
CA ASP A 58 -2.95 -25.08 14.06
C ASP A 58 -3.73 -26.19 13.34
N THR A 59 -4.22 -27.20 14.07
CA THR A 59 -4.90 -28.38 13.52
C THR A 59 -6.25 -28.67 14.16
N LEU A 60 -7.09 -29.47 13.49
CA LEU A 60 -8.36 -29.96 14.06
C LEU A 60 -8.14 -30.75 15.37
N GLY A 61 -7.03 -31.48 15.48
CA GLY A 61 -6.67 -32.21 16.69
C GLY A 61 -6.46 -31.30 17.91
N ASP A 62 -5.85 -30.14 17.72
CA ASP A 62 -5.57 -29.17 18.79
C ASP A 62 -6.86 -28.63 19.43
N ILE A 63 -7.94 -28.53 18.65
CA ILE A 63 -9.23 -28.02 19.11
C ILE A 63 -9.83 -28.87 20.23
N LYS A 64 -9.51 -30.18 20.29
CA LYS A 64 -10.03 -31.07 21.35
C LYS A 64 -9.69 -30.57 22.76
N CYS A 65 -8.53 -29.95 22.95
CA CYS A 65 -8.14 -29.40 24.24
C CYS A 65 -9.01 -28.19 24.63
N ILE A 66 -9.45 -27.41 23.65
CA ILE A 66 -10.32 -26.24 23.84
C ILE A 66 -11.76 -26.68 24.12
N ILE A 67 -12.27 -27.71 23.46
CA ILE A 67 -13.59 -28.29 23.80
C ILE A 67 -13.60 -28.75 25.26
N LYS A 68 -12.52 -29.37 25.75
CA LYS A 68 -12.41 -29.75 27.16
C LYS A 68 -12.47 -28.53 28.10
N LYS A 69 -11.70 -27.47 27.80
CA LYS A 69 -11.74 -26.21 28.57
C LYS A 69 -13.11 -25.56 28.55
N ALA A 70 -13.79 -25.54 27.40
CA ALA A 70 -15.14 -25.00 27.27
C ALA A 70 -16.13 -25.77 28.15
N LYS A 71 -16.02 -27.10 28.23
CA LYS A 71 -16.84 -27.94 29.14
C LYS A 71 -16.56 -27.67 30.62
N GLU A 72 -15.30 -27.39 31.00
CA GLU A 72 -14.92 -27.03 32.37
C GLU A 72 -15.51 -25.69 32.81
N LEU A 73 -15.79 -24.79 31.87
CA LEU A 73 -16.41 -23.48 32.11
C LEU A 73 -17.95 -23.51 32.15
N LEU A 74 -18.59 -24.66 31.89
CA LEU A 74 -20.05 -24.78 31.93
C LEU A 74 -20.54 -24.99 33.38
N PRO A 75 -21.24 -24.02 33.99
CA PRO A 75 -21.77 -24.17 35.34
C PRO A 75 -23.06 -24.99 35.35
N GLU A 76 -23.46 -25.43 36.55
CA GLU A 76 -24.81 -25.97 36.78
C GLU A 76 -25.88 -24.88 36.60
N ARG A 77 -27.06 -25.28 36.14
CA ARG A 77 -28.20 -24.37 36.00
C ARG A 77 -28.69 -23.89 37.36
N PRO A 78 -29.17 -22.63 37.47
CA PRO A 78 -29.71 -22.09 38.71
C PRO A 78 -30.86 -22.94 39.30
N SER A 79 -30.66 -23.45 40.53
CA SER A 79 -31.70 -24.18 41.27
C SER A 79 -32.94 -23.31 41.54
N CYS A 80 -34.10 -23.95 41.73
CA CYS A 80 -35.31 -23.29 42.23
C CYS A 80 -35.27 -22.99 43.72
N ASP A 81 -34.36 -23.64 44.46
CA ASP A 81 -34.38 -23.67 45.92
C ASP A 81 -33.30 -22.79 46.59
N VAL A 82 -32.37 -22.25 45.81
CA VAL A 82 -31.23 -21.45 46.32
C VAL A 82 -31.08 -20.18 45.49
N TRP A 83 -30.84 -19.03 46.14
CA TRP A 83 -30.57 -17.75 45.46
C TRP A 83 -29.11 -17.34 45.68
N LEU A 84 -28.24 -17.62 44.70
CA LEU A 84 -26.81 -17.24 44.70
C LEU A 84 -26.54 -16.15 43.65
N PRO A 85 -25.43 -15.39 43.74
CA PRO A 85 -24.99 -14.50 42.67
C PRO A 85 -24.66 -15.32 41.40
N TYR A 86 -25.44 -15.13 40.34
CA TYR A 86 -25.34 -15.92 39.11
C TYR A 86 -24.39 -15.37 38.05
N LEU A 87 -23.94 -14.12 38.18
CA LEU A 87 -23.26 -13.41 37.10
C LEU A 87 -21.91 -14.03 36.75
N GLY A 88 -21.08 -14.41 37.73
CA GLY A 88 -19.80 -15.07 37.46
C GLY A 88 -19.98 -16.32 36.61
N ASN A 89 -20.82 -17.26 37.07
CA ASN A 89 -21.17 -18.47 36.33
C ASN A 89 -21.76 -18.17 34.94
N THR A 90 -22.58 -17.13 34.82
CA THR A 90 -23.16 -16.71 33.53
C THR A 90 -22.08 -16.22 32.56
N LEU A 91 -21.06 -15.52 33.07
CA LEU A 91 -19.94 -15.02 32.28
C LEU A 91 -18.99 -16.15 31.88
N ASP A 92 -18.75 -17.13 32.76
CA ASP A 92 -17.99 -18.35 32.43
C ASP A 92 -18.67 -19.14 31.30
N ALA A 93 -19.99 -19.31 31.39
CA ALA A 93 -20.80 -19.86 30.28
C ALA A 93 -20.71 -19.00 29.00
N GLY A 94 -20.62 -17.68 29.14
CA GLY A 94 -20.32 -16.76 28.06
C GLY A 94 -18.98 -17.05 27.39
N VAL A 95 -17.89 -17.23 28.15
CA VAL A 95 -16.57 -17.59 27.62
C VAL A 95 -16.59 -18.96 26.93
N ALA A 96 -17.27 -19.95 27.53
CA ALA A 96 -17.47 -21.26 26.90
C ALA A 96 -18.18 -21.13 25.53
N THR A 97 -19.15 -20.21 25.44
CA THR A 97 -19.85 -19.90 24.19
C THR A 97 -18.91 -19.29 23.15
N LEU A 98 -18.04 -18.35 23.53
CA LEU A 98 -17.08 -17.74 22.62
C LEU A 98 -16.12 -18.76 22.01
N PHE A 99 -15.60 -19.69 22.81
CA PHE A 99 -14.76 -20.78 22.30
C PHE A 99 -15.54 -21.69 21.36
N ALA A 100 -16.77 -22.04 21.72
CA ALA A 100 -17.60 -22.90 20.90
C ALA A 100 -17.95 -22.26 19.55
N THR A 101 -18.32 -20.97 19.52
CA THR A 101 -18.67 -20.28 18.27
C THR A 101 -17.45 -20.06 17.38
N GLU A 102 -16.27 -19.74 17.94
CA GLU A 102 -15.04 -19.63 17.15
C GLU A 102 -14.65 -20.97 16.53
N ILE A 103 -14.84 -22.08 17.25
CA ILE A 103 -14.62 -23.43 16.73
C ILE A 103 -15.62 -23.76 15.61
N ILE A 104 -16.91 -23.45 15.79
CA ILE A 104 -17.95 -23.70 14.77
C ILE A 104 -17.61 -22.94 13.49
N GLU A 105 -17.28 -21.65 13.60
CA GLU A 105 -16.92 -20.80 12.48
C GLU A 105 -15.61 -21.25 11.80
N ALA A 106 -14.58 -21.61 12.57
CA ALA A 106 -13.36 -22.18 12.03
C ALA A 106 -13.62 -23.51 11.28
N CYS A 107 -14.50 -24.37 11.80
CA CYS A 107 -14.91 -25.59 11.12
C CYS A 107 -15.71 -25.31 9.83
N LYS A 108 -16.50 -24.24 9.75
CA LYS A 108 -17.18 -23.83 8.52
C LYS A 108 -16.20 -23.49 7.40
N TYR A 109 -15.07 -22.85 7.70
CA TYR A 109 -13.99 -22.66 6.72
C TYR A 109 -13.36 -23.97 6.23
N VAL A 110 -13.43 -25.05 7.01
CA VAL A 110 -12.81 -26.35 6.67
C VAL A 110 -13.76 -27.29 5.93
N ILE A 111 -15.01 -27.42 6.40
CA ILE A 111 -16.00 -28.38 5.87
C ILE A 111 -17.28 -27.75 5.33
N GLY A 112 -17.43 -26.43 5.41
CA GLY A 112 -18.58 -25.70 4.91
C GLY A 112 -19.79 -25.62 5.85
N PRO A 113 -20.78 -24.76 5.53
CA PRO A 113 -20.81 -23.86 4.36
C PRO A 113 -19.76 -22.74 4.46
N ASN A 114 -19.25 -22.25 3.32
CA ASN A 114 -18.27 -21.15 3.31
C ASN A 114 -18.91 -19.90 3.92
N PRO A 115 -18.34 -19.32 5.00
CA PRO A 115 -18.87 -18.11 5.63
C PRO A 115 -18.86 -16.88 4.69
N VAL A 116 -18.05 -16.90 3.63
CA VAL A 116 -17.98 -15.85 2.62
C VAL A 116 -18.83 -16.23 1.42
N ASN A 117 -20.03 -15.64 1.32
CA ASN A 117 -20.98 -15.91 0.24
C ASN A 117 -21.95 -14.74 0.06
N GLY A 118 -22.13 -14.28 -1.19
CA GLY A 118 -23.05 -13.18 -1.49
C GLY A 118 -22.70 -11.90 -0.74
N ILE A 119 -23.60 -11.44 0.13
CA ILE A 119 -23.38 -10.25 0.97
C ILE A 119 -22.45 -10.53 2.16
N TRP A 120 -22.25 -11.78 2.57
CA TRP A 120 -21.52 -12.13 3.80
C TRP A 120 -20.01 -12.12 3.61
N LEU A 121 -19.30 -11.45 4.51
CA LEU A 121 -17.86 -11.23 4.44
C LEU A 121 -17.03 -12.21 5.27
N GLY A 122 -17.61 -12.88 6.27
CA GLY A 122 -16.88 -13.74 7.19
C GLY A 122 -15.83 -13.01 8.03
N ALA A 123 -14.84 -13.72 8.54
CA ALA A 123 -13.78 -13.14 9.38
C ALA A 123 -12.92 -12.12 8.61
N ALA A 124 -12.69 -10.94 9.22
CA ALA A 124 -11.73 -9.96 8.71
C ALA A 124 -10.30 -10.53 8.71
N ASN A 125 -9.50 -10.29 7.67
CA ASN A 125 -8.06 -10.59 7.70
C ASN A 125 -7.29 -9.55 8.53
N ASP A 126 -6.01 -9.83 8.81
CA ASP A 126 -5.20 -8.92 9.64
C ASP A 126 -4.84 -7.60 8.96
N SER A 127 -4.87 -7.54 7.62
CA SER A 127 -4.68 -6.28 6.89
C SER A 127 -5.83 -5.31 7.16
N ILE A 128 -7.06 -5.79 6.95
CA ILE A 128 -8.29 -5.03 7.23
C ILE A 128 -8.35 -4.67 8.71
N MET A 129 -8.00 -5.60 9.61
CA MET A 129 -7.99 -5.33 11.03
C MET A 129 -6.98 -4.24 11.41
N ARG A 130 -5.80 -4.19 10.77
CA ARG A 130 -4.84 -3.10 11.00
C ARG A 130 -5.34 -1.77 10.46
N GLU A 131 -5.81 -1.77 9.22
CA GLU A 131 -6.31 -0.58 8.52
C GLU A 131 -7.50 0.06 9.25
N ARG A 132 -8.48 -0.75 9.68
CA ARG A 132 -9.72 -0.24 10.30
C ARG A 132 -9.66 -0.23 11.82
N GLY A 133 -8.82 -1.06 12.42
CA GLY A 133 -8.68 -1.13 13.87
C GLY A 133 -7.92 0.04 14.46
N ILE A 134 -7.05 0.71 13.70
CA ILE A 134 -6.36 1.94 14.14
C ILE A 134 -7.36 3.07 14.41
N GLU A 135 -8.49 3.11 13.68
CA GLU A 135 -9.54 4.11 13.85
C GLU A 135 -10.17 4.08 15.25
N PHE A 136 -10.15 2.91 15.91
CA PHE A 136 -10.62 2.74 17.30
C PHE A 136 -9.60 3.24 18.33
N VAL A 137 -8.34 3.34 17.94
CA VAL A 137 -7.23 3.73 18.81
C VAL A 137 -7.02 5.25 18.76
N ASP A 138 -7.06 5.82 17.57
CA ASP A 138 -6.93 7.27 17.35
C ASP A 138 -8.23 8.05 17.63
N GLY A 139 -9.37 7.36 17.70
CA GLY A 139 -10.67 7.92 18.03
C GLY A 139 -11.46 8.48 16.84
N THR A 140 -10.97 8.31 15.61
CA THR A 140 -11.68 8.66 14.37
C THR A 140 -12.97 7.85 14.19
N ALA A 141 -12.99 6.62 14.71
CA ALA A 141 -14.20 5.84 14.94
C ALA A 141 -14.28 5.47 16.44
N PRO A 142 -15.34 5.86 17.18
CA PRO A 142 -15.40 5.57 18.62
C PRO A 142 -15.37 4.07 18.95
N GLY A 143 -15.91 3.23 18.06
CA GLY A 143 -16.05 1.79 18.25
C GLY A 143 -17.05 1.19 17.28
N PHE A 144 -17.79 0.17 17.72
CA PHE A 144 -18.75 -0.55 16.87
C PHE A 144 -20.05 -0.95 17.58
N ALA A 145 -21.14 -1.01 16.83
CA ALA A 145 -22.39 -1.64 17.22
C ALA A 145 -22.45 -3.06 16.64
N ALA A 146 -22.52 -4.08 17.50
CA ALA A 146 -22.76 -5.46 17.08
C ALA A 146 -24.27 -5.72 17.03
N ILE A 147 -24.83 -5.95 15.84
CA ILE A 147 -26.27 -6.13 15.64
C ILE A 147 -26.58 -7.61 15.37
N THR A 148 -27.61 -8.13 16.04
CA THR A 148 -28.16 -9.46 15.75
C THR A 148 -29.68 -9.46 15.70
N GLY A 149 -30.24 -10.29 14.83
CA GLY A 149 -31.67 -10.36 14.57
C GLY A 149 -32.10 -9.52 13.36
N ALA A 150 -33.35 -9.08 13.36
CA ALA A 150 -33.93 -8.24 12.31
C ALA A 150 -34.86 -7.19 12.92
N ALA A 151 -34.78 -5.97 12.40
CA ALA A 151 -35.69 -4.89 12.79
C ALA A 151 -37.12 -5.19 12.26
N PRO A 152 -38.18 -4.62 12.87
CA PRO A 152 -39.55 -4.91 12.46
C PRO A 152 -39.84 -4.62 10.98
N THR A 153 -39.20 -3.59 10.41
CA THR A 153 -39.29 -3.24 8.99
C THR A 153 -37.92 -2.84 8.42
N ASN A 154 -37.78 -2.84 7.10
CA ASN A 154 -36.53 -2.48 6.43
C ASN A 154 -36.20 -0.99 6.62
N GLU A 155 -37.21 -0.12 6.64
CA GLU A 155 -37.03 1.32 6.83
C GLU A 155 -36.44 1.64 8.21
N ILE A 156 -36.85 0.89 9.25
CA ILE A 156 -36.28 1.01 10.60
C ILE A 156 -34.82 0.54 10.59
N ALA A 157 -34.51 -0.57 9.91
CA ALA A 157 -33.14 -1.05 9.78
C ALA A 157 -32.24 0.00 9.11
N VAL A 158 -32.66 0.56 7.98
CA VAL A 158 -31.93 1.62 7.26
C VAL A 158 -31.74 2.86 8.13
N LYS A 159 -32.78 3.29 8.87
CA LYS A 159 -32.68 4.44 9.76
C LYS A 159 -31.64 4.23 10.86
N ILE A 160 -31.66 3.06 11.52
CA ILE A 160 -30.70 2.72 12.58
C ILE A 160 -29.27 2.61 12.02
N ALA A 161 -29.08 1.97 10.87
CA ALA A 161 -27.77 1.85 10.23
C ALA A 161 -27.18 3.22 9.87
N LYS A 162 -27.98 4.09 9.25
CA LYS A 162 -27.57 5.47 8.91
C LYS A 162 -27.27 6.30 10.16
N GLU A 163 -28.07 6.16 11.22
CA GLU A 163 -27.81 6.87 12.48
C GLU A 163 -26.47 6.43 13.10
N LEU A 164 -26.15 5.12 13.09
CA LEU A 164 -24.88 4.61 13.57
C LEU A 164 -23.69 5.11 12.72
N GLN A 165 -23.84 5.16 11.39
CA GLN A 165 -22.84 5.72 10.48
C GLN A 165 -22.60 7.23 10.71
N GLN A 166 -23.66 8.03 10.90
CA GLN A 166 -23.57 9.46 11.23
C GLN A 166 -22.82 9.70 12.55
N LYS A 167 -22.83 8.70 13.43
CA LYS A 167 -22.12 8.70 14.71
C LYS A 167 -20.73 8.07 14.61
N ASN A 168 -20.24 7.83 13.39
CA ASN A 168 -18.92 7.28 13.06
C ASN A 168 -18.66 5.88 13.63
N LEU A 169 -19.70 5.08 13.87
CA LEU A 169 -19.56 3.73 14.39
C LEU A 169 -19.53 2.70 13.26
N TYR A 170 -18.75 1.65 13.46
CA TYR A 170 -18.86 0.44 12.65
C TYR A 170 -20.10 -0.34 13.04
N VAL A 171 -20.77 -0.94 12.07
CA VAL A 171 -21.96 -1.76 12.29
C VAL A 171 -21.62 -3.19 11.89
N PHE A 172 -21.44 -4.04 12.89
CA PHE A 172 -21.08 -5.44 12.74
C PHE A 172 -22.33 -6.31 12.85
N MET A 173 -22.75 -6.95 11.78
CA MET A 173 -24.05 -7.62 11.69
C MET A 173 -23.89 -9.13 11.59
N GLY A 174 -24.59 -9.89 12.42
CA GLY A 174 -24.61 -11.35 12.35
C GLY A 174 -25.79 -11.98 13.08
N GLY A 175 -26.28 -13.11 12.59
CA GLY A 175 -27.44 -13.80 13.18
C GLY A 175 -28.78 -13.17 12.81
N GLY A 176 -29.81 -14.01 12.68
CA GLY A 176 -31.17 -13.61 12.31
C GLY A 176 -32.22 -13.83 13.40
N THR A 177 -33.44 -13.38 13.12
CA THR A 177 -34.65 -13.70 13.88
C THR A 177 -35.68 -14.24 12.89
N ASN A 178 -36.23 -15.42 13.13
CA ASN A 178 -37.24 -16.04 12.25
C ASN A 178 -36.82 -16.13 10.77
N GLY A 179 -35.53 -16.37 10.51
CA GLY A 179 -34.98 -16.51 9.15
C GLY A 179 -34.81 -15.18 8.39
N LYS A 180 -34.86 -14.03 9.08
CA LYS A 180 -34.53 -12.72 8.51
C LYS A 180 -33.37 -12.08 9.26
N GLN A 181 -32.47 -11.42 8.54
CA GLN A 181 -31.27 -10.79 9.09
C GLN A 181 -31.24 -9.28 8.81
N PHE A 182 -30.71 -8.51 9.75
CA PHE A 182 -30.58 -7.05 9.61
C PHE A 182 -29.77 -6.66 8.36
N ALA A 183 -28.69 -7.40 8.03
CA ALA A 183 -27.89 -7.14 6.83
C ALA A 183 -28.68 -7.34 5.52
N GLU A 184 -29.57 -8.33 5.47
CA GLU A 184 -30.43 -8.56 4.30
C GLU A 184 -31.44 -7.43 4.14
N GLN A 185 -32.00 -6.92 5.25
CA GLN A 185 -32.91 -5.76 5.21
C GLN A 185 -32.25 -4.53 4.58
N LEU A 186 -30.95 -4.31 4.84
CA LEU A 186 -30.21 -3.21 4.22
C LEU A 186 -29.94 -3.47 2.73
N ALA A 187 -29.56 -4.71 2.38
CA ALA A 187 -29.31 -5.09 1.00
C ALA A 187 -30.56 -5.02 0.12
N GLU A 188 -31.73 -5.39 0.66
CA GLU A 188 -33.04 -5.28 0.00
C GLU A 188 -33.38 -3.82 -0.40
N GLU A 189 -32.96 -2.85 0.41
CA GLU A 189 -33.15 -1.41 0.17
C GLU A 189 -32.03 -0.77 -0.67
N GLY A 190 -31.10 -1.58 -1.19
CA GLY A 190 -29.99 -1.10 -2.02
C GLY A 190 -28.90 -0.33 -1.26
N ILE A 191 -28.81 -0.48 0.07
CA ILE A 191 -27.74 0.12 0.86
C ILE A 191 -26.44 -0.66 0.62
N GLN A 192 -25.37 0.07 0.29
CA GLN A 192 -24.05 -0.52 0.05
C GLN A 192 -23.44 -1.02 1.36
N LEU A 193 -23.14 -2.32 1.41
CA LEU A 193 -22.47 -3.00 2.53
C LEU A 193 -20.97 -3.16 2.24
N GLY A 194 -20.15 -3.16 3.29
CA GLY A 194 -18.71 -3.34 3.19
C GLY A 194 -17.93 -2.56 4.24
N TRP A 195 -16.60 -2.77 4.23
CA TRP A 195 -15.67 -2.07 5.12
C TRP A 195 -15.65 -0.56 4.86
N GLU A 196 -15.70 -0.13 3.59
CA GLU A 196 -15.71 1.30 3.21
C GLU A 196 -16.93 2.06 3.73
N THR A 197 -18.09 1.40 3.77
CA THR A 197 -19.33 2.01 4.29
C THR A 197 -19.49 1.77 5.79
N ARG A 198 -18.55 1.07 6.44
CA ARG A 198 -18.62 0.67 7.86
C ARG A 198 -19.84 -0.19 8.21
N LEU A 199 -20.51 -0.79 7.24
CA LEU A 199 -21.62 -1.73 7.41
C LEU A 199 -21.16 -3.15 7.06
N ILE A 200 -20.73 -3.93 8.06
CA ILE A 200 -20.05 -5.22 7.87
C ILE A 200 -21.01 -6.39 8.18
N PRO A 201 -21.47 -7.13 7.17
CA PRO A 201 -22.21 -8.38 7.34
C PRO A 201 -21.28 -9.57 7.55
N PHE A 202 -21.23 -10.11 8.76
CA PHE A 202 -20.34 -11.22 9.14
C PHE A 202 -20.88 -12.60 8.74
N GLY A 203 -22.15 -12.90 9.01
CA GLY A 203 -22.77 -14.15 8.60
C GLY A 203 -24.22 -14.33 9.07
N GLU A 204 -24.89 -15.34 8.51
CA GLU A 204 -26.31 -15.61 8.75
C GLU A 204 -26.61 -16.10 10.18
N ASP A 205 -25.67 -16.85 10.77
CA ASP A 205 -25.83 -17.49 12.07
C ASP A 205 -25.37 -16.59 13.23
N VAL A 206 -25.96 -16.78 14.41
CA VAL A 206 -25.55 -16.07 15.64
C VAL A 206 -24.07 -16.33 15.99
N SER A 207 -23.53 -17.50 15.62
CA SER A 207 -22.12 -17.82 15.82
C SER A 207 -21.15 -16.89 15.07
N SER A 208 -21.58 -16.27 13.98
CA SER A 208 -20.75 -15.35 13.18
C SER A 208 -20.39 -14.04 13.92
N LEU A 209 -21.15 -13.68 14.95
CA LEU A 209 -20.83 -12.54 15.84
C LEU A 209 -19.48 -12.70 16.54
N ILE A 210 -18.94 -13.92 16.59
CA ILE A 210 -17.59 -14.16 17.09
C ILE A 210 -16.53 -13.37 16.31
N TYR A 211 -16.76 -13.08 15.03
CA TYR A 211 -15.83 -12.28 14.23
C TYR A 211 -15.72 -10.83 14.72
N ALA A 212 -16.79 -10.25 15.28
CA ALA A 212 -16.75 -8.93 15.90
C ALA A 212 -15.81 -8.93 17.12
N LEU A 213 -15.92 -9.94 17.97
CA LEU A 213 -15.05 -10.08 19.14
C LEU A 213 -13.63 -10.50 18.74
N GLY A 214 -13.47 -11.34 17.72
CA GLY A 214 -12.17 -11.70 17.15
C GLY A 214 -11.44 -10.48 16.56
N PHE A 215 -12.17 -9.52 15.99
CA PHE A 215 -11.63 -8.22 15.58
C PHE A 215 -11.14 -7.42 16.79
N ALA A 216 -11.98 -7.28 17.83
CA ALA A 216 -11.66 -6.55 19.05
C ALA A 216 -10.45 -7.12 19.81
N ASN A 217 -10.35 -8.46 19.88
CA ASN A 217 -9.19 -9.15 20.46
C ASN A 217 -7.90 -8.82 19.70
N ARG A 218 -7.93 -8.86 18.36
CA ARG A 218 -6.76 -8.56 17.53
C ARG A 218 -6.34 -7.10 17.61
N ALA A 219 -7.27 -6.16 17.74
CA ALA A 219 -6.94 -4.76 17.98
C ALA A 219 -6.15 -4.59 19.29
N ALA A 220 -6.55 -5.27 20.36
CA ALA A 220 -5.83 -5.26 21.63
C ALA A 220 -4.44 -5.94 21.56
N LEU A 221 -4.31 -7.06 20.83
CA LEU A 221 -3.01 -7.72 20.61
C LEU A 221 -2.07 -6.86 19.75
N SER A 222 -2.59 -6.19 18.72
CA SER A 222 -1.80 -5.46 17.73
C SER A 222 -1.40 -4.06 18.21
N PHE A 223 -2.36 -3.30 18.75
CA PHE A 223 -2.17 -1.90 19.12
C PHE A 223 -2.00 -1.73 20.63
N GLY A 224 -2.67 -2.57 21.42
CA GLY A 224 -2.59 -2.54 22.89
C GLY A 224 -1.35 -3.22 23.46
N GLY A 225 -0.59 -3.96 22.65
CA GLY A 225 0.57 -4.74 23.11
C GLY A 225 0.20 -5.80 24.16
N VAL A 226 -1.04 -6.30 24.14
CA VAL A 226 -1.50 -7.33 25.08
C VAL A 226 -0.85 -8.66 24.70
N GLU A 227 -0.27 -9.35 25.69
CA GLU A 227 0.35 -10.66 25.48
C GLU A 227 -0.70 -11.76 25.29
N PRO A 228 -0.51 -12.70 24.35
CA PRO A 228 -1.39 -13.86 24.19
C PRO A 228 -1.51 -14.69 25.49
N GLY A 229 -2.73 -15.00 25.90
CA GLY A 229 -3.03 -15.71 27.16
C GLY A 229 -3.30 -14.79 28.36
N ASP A 230 -3.00 -13.48 28.27
CA ASP A 230 -3.43 -12.50 29.27
C ASP A 230 -4.85 -11.99 28.94
N PHE A 231 -5.83 -12.86 29.16
CA PHE A 231 -7.23 -12.52 28.93
C PHE A 231 -7.69 -11.32 29.75
N LYS A 232 -7.11 -11.09 30.93
CA LYS A 232 -7.52 -9.98 31.82
C LYS A 232 -7.08 -8.64 31.25
N ALA A 233 -5.84 -8.53 30.77
CA ALA A 233 -5.37 -7.32 30.08
C ALA A 233 -6.19 -7.06 28.81
N ASN A 234 -6.53 -8.11 28.06
CA ASN A 234 -7.37 -7.99 26.87
C ASN A 234 -8.78 -7.45 27.17
N LEU A 235 -9.47 -8.02 28.16
CA LEU A 235 -10.81 -7.60 28.54
C LEU A 235 -10.81 -6.15 29.05
N ASN A 236 -9.81 -5.76 29.84
CA ASN A 236 -9.66 -4.37 30.29
C ASN A 236 -9.40 -3.41 29.13
N TYR A 237 -8.51 -3.77 28.19
CA TYR A 237 -8.27 -2.96 27.00
C TYR A 237 -9.55 -2.71 26.22
N ASN A 238 -10.32 -3.76 25.94
CA ASN A 238 -11.59 -3.65 25.21
C ASN A 238 -12.62 -2.81 25.96
N LYS A 239 -12.75 -3.00 27.27
CA LYS A 239 -13.62 -2.21 28.13
C LYS A 239 -13.28 -0.71 28.09
N ASP A 240 -12.00 -0.37 28.09
CA ASP A 240 -11.56 1.02 28.27
C ASP A 240 -11.30 1.76 26.94
N ARG A 241 -10.97 1.04 25.87
CA ARG A 241 -10.55 1.62 24.58
C ARG A 241 -11.55 1.45 23.45
N ILE A 242 -12.27 0.32 23.37
CA ILE A 242 -13.18 0.05 22.25
C ILE A 242 -14.62 0.28 22.71
N PHE A 243 -15.25 1.38 22.27
CA PHE A 243 -16.62 1.72 22.65
C PHE A 243 -17.63 0.88 21.86
N ALA A 244 -17.74 -0.40 22.20
CA ALA A 244 -18.68 -1.32 21.59
C ALA A 244 -19.90 -1.67 22.47
N PHE A 245 -21.02 -1.95 21.82
CA PHE A 245 -22.27 -2.40 22.42
C PHE A 245 -23.03 -3.33 21.47
N VAL A 246 -23.94 -4.13 22.02
CA VAL A 246 -24.74 -5.10 21.26
C VAL A 246 -26.18 -4.59 21.13
N LEU A 247 -26.72 -4.57 19.91
CA LEU A 247 -28.14 -4.33 19.63
C LEU A 247 -28.81 -5.65 19.22
N VAL A 248 -29.87 -6.02 19.92
CA VAL A 248 -30.62 -7.25 19.66
C VAL A 248 -32.04 -6.89 19.22
N PHE A 249 -32.42 -7.36 18.03
CA PHE A 249 -33.75 -7.09 17.47
C PHE A 249 -34.60 -8.36 17.34
N GLY A 250 -35.86 -8.25 17.79
CA GLY A 250 -36.83 -9.33 17.80
C GLY A 250 -36.54 -10.40 18.85
N GLU A 251 -37.15 -11.58 18.70
CA GLU A 251 -37.11 -12.65 19.70
C GLU A 251 -35.68 -13.05 20.11
N VAL A 252 -35.46 -13.11 21.42
CA VAL A 252 -34.16 -13.45 22.03
C VAL A 252 -34.19 -14.90 22.49
N ASP A 253 -33.58 -15.77 21.70
CA ASP A 253 -33.43 -17.18 22.02
C ASP A 253 -32.20 -17.46 22.91
N ALA A 254 -32.05 -18.71 23.34
CA ALA A 254 -30.95 -19.13 24.19
C ALA A 254 -29.56 -18.90 23.55
N GLU A 255 -29.44 -18.95 22.22
CA GLU A 255 -28.19 -18.70 21.52
C GLU A 255 -27.78 -17.22 21.61
N LYS A 256 -28.73 -16.31 21.40
CA LYS A 256 -28.51 -14.88 21.59
C LYS A 256 -28.18 -14.54 23.04
N TYR A 257 -28.86 -15.14 24.02
CA TYR A 257 -28.51 -14.97 25.44
C TYR A 257 -27.07 -15.40 25.74
N ALA A 258 -26.63 -16.53 25.18
CA ALA A 258 -25.28 -17.06 25.37
C ALA A 258 -24.20 -16.17 24.73
N ALA A 259 -24.42 -15.73 23.48
CA ALA A 259 -23.51 -14.83 22.78
C ALA A 259 -23.41 -13.46 23.49
N ALA A 260 -24.55 -12.92 23.94
CA ALA A 260 -24.62 -11.68 24.72
C ALA A 260 -23.85 -11.78 26.04
N ALA A 261 -23.94 -12.92 26.76
CA ALA A 261 -23.13 -13.16 27.96
C ALA A 261 -21.62 -13.15 27.66
N GLY A 262 -21.22 -13.64 26.47
CA GLY A 262 -19.86 -13.51 25.96
C GLY A 262 -19.43 -12.05 25.77
N ALA A 263 -20.26 -11.22 25.14
CA ALA A 263 -19.96 -9.80 24.93
C ALA A 263 -19.87 -8.99 26.24
N ILE A 264 -20.69 -9.31 27.25
CA ILE A 264 -20.64 -8.65 28.56
C ILE A 264 -19.27 -8.82 29.23
N ASN A 265 -18.55 -9.93 29.01
CA ASN A 265 -17.19 -10.10 29.55
C ASN A 265 -16.23 -8.97 29.11
N TYR A 266 -16.41 -8.42 27.90
CA TYR A 266 -15.61 -7.32 27.36
C TYR A 266 -16.07 -5.94 27.85
N GLY A 267 -17.08 -5.88 28.72
CA GLY A 267 -17.70 -4.64 29.15
C GLY A 267 -18.65 -4.03 28.10
N PHE A 268 -19.08 -4.82 27.11
CA PHE A 268 -20.01 -4.37 26.08
C PHE A 268 -21.46 -4.59 26.56
N PRO A 269 -22.25 -3.52 26.75
CA PRO A 269 -23.62 -3.63 27.18
C PRO A 269 -24.51 -4.15 26.05
N VAL A 270 -25.64 -4.74 26.42
CA VAL A 270 -26.61 -5.33 25.51
C VAL A 270 -27.92 -4.57 25.60
N ILE A 271 -28.40 -4.08 24.46
CA ILE A 271 -29.63 -3.30 24.34
C ILE A 271 -30.58 -4.06 23.42
N SER A 272 -31.81 -4.29 23.90
CA SER A 272 -32.83 -5.07 23.20
C SER A 272 -34.10 -4.26 23.00
N ASP A 273 -34.73 -4.40 21.83
CA ASP A 273 -36.08 -3.89 21.57
C ASP A 273 -37.16 -4.75 22.25
N SER A 274 -36.87 -6.04 22.44
CA SER A 274 -37.80 -7.00 23.02
C SER A 274 -37.87 -6.91 24.54
N ASP A 275 -39.04 -7.24 25.09
CA ASP A 275 -39.30 -7.25 26.54
C ASP A 275 -38.68 -8.50 27.19
N ILE A 276 -37.41 -8.37 27.55
CA ILE A 276 -36.64 -9.38 28.29
C ILE A 276 -36.25 -8.82 29.67
N PRO A 277 -35.90 -9.67 30.65
CA PRO A 277 -35.39 -9.18 31.93
C PRO A 277 -34.13 -8.30 31.77
N GLN A 278 -33.88 -7.43 32.74
CA GLN A 278 -32.74 -6.50 32.71
C GLN A 278 -31.64 -6.87 33.70
N ILE A 279 -30.41 -6.40 33.43
CA ILE A 279 -29.26 -6.46 34.34
C ILE A 279 -28.70 -5.05 34.47
N LEU A 280 -29.27 -4.30 35.42
CA LEU A 280 -28.92 -2.91 35.73
C LEU A 280 -27.65 -2.69 36.59
N PRO A 281 -27.11 -3.67 37.34
CA PRO A 281 -25.86 -3.45 38.08
C PRO A 281 -24.69 -3.02 37.18
N THR A 282 -23.83 -2.16 37.71
CA THR A 282 -22.61 -1.68 37.05
C THR A 282 -21.38 -2.47 37.47
N GLY A 283 -20.23 -2.22 36.83
CA GLY A 283 -18.91 -2.71 37.27
C GLY A 283 -18.14 -3.50 36.20
N ILE A 284 -18.85 -4.25 35.37
CA ILE A 284 -18.28 -4.89 34.17
C ILE A 284 -18.40 -3.93 33.00
N CYS A 285 -19.62 -3.60 32.57
CA CYS A 285 -19.87 -2.47 31.68
C CYS A 285 -19.77 -1.13 32.44
N ALA A 286 -19.71 -0.03 31.68
CA ALA A 286 -19.64 1.33 32.21
C ALA A 286 -20.85 1.66 33.11
N TYR A 287 -22.06 1.42 32.60
CA TYR A 287 -23.30 1.51 33.36
C TYR A 287 -23.98 0.13 33.40
N GLU A 288 -25.18 -0.02 32.86
CA GLU A 288 -25.95 -1.26 32.89
C GLU A 288 -25.37 -2.34 31.96
N HIS A 289 -25.56 -3.63 32.30
CA HIS A 289 -25.14 -4.75 31.44
C HIS A 289 -26.18 -5.09 30.38
N VAL A 290 -27.46 -5.09 30.75
CA VAL A 290 -28.58 -5.42 29.85
C VAL A 290 -29.75 -4.47 30.08
N ILE A 291 -30.14 -3.77 29.02
CA ILE A 291 -31.37 -2.94 28.96
C ILE A 291 -32.27 -3.49 27.86
N SER A 292 -33.58 -3.51 28.12
CA SER A 292 -34.58 -4.10 27.24
C SER A 292 -35.79 -3.18 27.07
N ASN A 293 -36.68 -3.54 26.14
CA ASN A 293 -37.90 -2.78 25.82
C ASN A 293 -37.60 -1.31 25.43
N VAL A 294 -36.52 -1.11 24.66
CA VAL A 294 -36.09 0.21 24.21
C VAL A 294 -36.71 0.52 22.84
N PRO A 295 -37.39 1.67 22.67
CA PRO A 295 -37.96 2.07 21.38
C PRO A 295 -36.90 2.21 20.28
N HIS A 296 -37.23 1.81 19.05
CA HIS A 296 -36.30 1.85 17.91
C HIS A 296 -35.80 3.25 17.58
N GLU A 297 -36.60 4.29 17.86
CA GLU A 297 -36.23 5.69 17.61
C GLU A 297 -35.14 6.21 18.54
N THR A 298 -34.97 5.61 19.71
CA THR A 298 -34.01 6.07 20.73
C THR A 298 -33.00 4.99 21.10
N ILE A 299 -33.04 3.82 20.44
CA ILE A 299 -32.21 2.68 20.80
C ILE A 299 -30.71 2.96 20.64
N VAL A 300 -30.32 3.71 19.60
CA VAL A 300 -28.92 4.09 19.36
C VAL A 300 -28.45 5.09 20.42
N GLU A 301 -29.24 6.11 20.73
CA GLU A 301 -28.94 7.07 21.78
C GLU A 301 -28.79 6.39 23.14
N LYS A 302 -29.72 5.47 23.46
CA LYS A 302 -29.67 4.73 24.71
C LYS A 302 -28.44 3.83 24.78
N ALA A 303 -28.07 3.17 23.69
CA ALA A 303 -26.88 2.33 23.66
C ALA A 303 -25.59 3.14 23.89
N LEU A 304 -25.50 4.34 23.32
CA LEU A 304 -24.38 5.25 23.54
C LEU A 304 -24.29 5.76 24.98
N GLU A 305 -25.44 6.12 25.57
CA GLU A 305 -25.55 6.51 26.97
C GLU A 305 -25.02 5.41 27.88
N VAL A 306 -25.51 4.18 27.71
CA VAL A 306 -25.17 3.02 28.55
C VAL A 306 -23.72 2.58 28.37
N ARG A 307 -23.16 2.73 27.16
CA ARG A 307 -21.75 2.46 26.91
C ARG A 307 -20.82 3.56 27.45
N GLY A 308 -21.35 4.75 27.72
CA GLY A 308 -20.58 5.93 28.09
C GLY A 308 -19.88 6.60 26.90
N CYS A 309 -20.37 6.38 25.68
CA CYS A 309 -19.80 6.92 24.46
C CYS A 309 -20.31 8.35 24.22
N LYS A 310 -19.47 9.36 24.51
CA LYS A 310 -19.80 10.77 24.29
C LYS A 310 -19.41 11.18 22.86
N ILE A 311 -20.39 11.15 21.96
CA ILE A 311 -20.17 11.56 20.57
C ILE A 311 -20.48 13.05 20.44
N LYS A 312 -19.49 13.85 20.04
CA LYS A 312 -19.72 15.24 19.62
C LYS A 312 -20.29 15.21 18.20
N ILE A 313 -21.62 15.12 18.08
CA ILE A 313 -22.27 15.26 16.77
C ILE A 313 -22.41 16.77 16.51
N THR A 314 -21.53 17.33 15.68
CA THR A 314 -21.82 18.63 15.07
C THR A 314 -22.90 18.39 14.02
N LYS A 315 -24.15 18.72 14.33
CA LYS A 315 -25.25 18.63 13.38
C LYS A 315 -25.02 19.66 12.26
N VAL A 316 -24.63 19.20 11.09
CA VAL A 316 -24.52 20.03 9.90
C VAL A 316 -25.93 20.18 9.29
N PRO A 317 -26.44 21.40 9.09
CA PRO A 317 -27.84 21.62 8.69
C PRO A 317 -28.03 21.48 7.17
N ILE A 318 -27.79 20.28 6.66
CA ILE A 318 -27.94 19.93 5.23
C ILE A 318 -28.95 18.78 5.07
N PRO A 319 -29.54 18.58 3.87
CA PRO A 319 -30.62 17.61 3.67
C PRO A 319 -30.14 16.16 3.48
N VAL A 320 -28.83 15.93 3.48
CA VAL A 320 -28.20 14.61 3.33
C VAL A 320 -27.39 14.22 4.57
N PRO A 321 -27.14 12.92 4.78
CA PRO A 321 -26.17 12.45 5.75
C PRO A 321 -24.80 13.13 5.59
N TYR A 322 -24.17 13.43 6.72
CA TYR A 322 -22.85 14.05 6.79
C TYR A 322 -21.95 13.22 7.72
N GLY A 323 -20.73 12.92 7.28
CA GLY A 323 -19.71 12.23 8.05
C GLY A 323 -18.51 11.77 7.19
N PRO A 324 -17.38 11.42 7.81
CA PRO A 324 -16.17 10.95 7.12
C PRO A 324 -16.39 9.74 6.21
N ALA A 325 -17.39 8.89 6.50
CA ALA A 325 -17.72 7.72 5.69
C ALA A 325 -18.12 8.06 4.23
N PHE A 326 -18.57 9.30 3.97
CA PHE A 326 -18.90 9.77 2.62
C PHE A 326 -17.70 10.39 1.89
N GLY A 327 -16.59 10.64 2.58
CA GLY A 327 -15.42 11.35 2.06
C GLY A 327 -14.74 10.70 0.86
N GLY A 328 -14.92 9.40 0.66
CA GLY A 328 -14.35 8.61 -0.44
C GLY A 328 -15.29 8.35 -1.62
N GLU A 329 -16.49 8.96 -1.64
CA GLU A 329 -17.48 8.74 -2.70
C GLU A 329 -16.92 9.14 -4.08
N ARG A 330 -17.15 8.30 -5.10
CA ARG A 330 -16.74 8.58 -6.49
C ARG A 330 -17.95 8.89 -7.37
N ILE A 331 -18.06 10.12 -7.83
CA ILE A 331 -19.14 10.54 -8.75
C ILE A 331 -18.65 10.41 -10.21
N ARG A 332 -19.16 9.41 -10.94
CA ARG A 332 -18.85 9.19 -12.36
C ARG A 332 -19.68 10.12 -13.24
N LYS A 333 -19.19 10.39 -14.47
CA LYS A 333 -19.83 11.31 -15.43
C LYS A 333 -21.32 11.04 -15.68
N ALA A 334 -21.76 9.77 -15.65
CA ALA A 334 -23.16 9.40 -15.84
C ALA A 334 -24.09 9.87 -14.70
N ASP A 335 -23.52 10.06 -13.50
CA ASP A 335 -24.24 10.33 -12.26
C ASP A 335 -24.14 11.80 -11.82
N VAL A 336 -23.43 12.64 -12.59
CA VAL A 336 -23.25 14.07 -12.32
C VAL A 336 -24.54 14.86 -12.59
N GLN A 337 -24.96 15.66 -11.61
CA GLN A 337 -25.98 16.72 -11.78
C GLN A 337 -25.33 18.02 -12.24
N VAL A 338 -24.27 18.46 -11.57
CA VAL A 338 -23.51 19.67 -11.90
C VAL A 338 -22.04 19.46 -11.55
N GLU A 339 -21.17 20.14 -12.28
CA GLU A 339 -19.72 20.12 -12.11
C GLU A 339 -19.16 21.55 -12.12
N PHE A 340 -18.16 21.84 -11.28
CA PHE A 340 -17.53 23.15 -11.23
C PHE A 340 -16.01 23.02 -11.16
N GLY A 341 -15.29 23.91 -11.83
CA GLY A 341 -13.83 23.91 -11.81
C GLY A 341 -13.22 22.84 -12.71
N GLY A 342 -12.03 22.36 -12.33
CA GLY A 342 -11.21 21.49 -13.17
C GLY A 342 -10.83 22.15 -14.50
N ASN A 343 -10.72 21.34 -15.56
CA ASN A 343 -10.34 21.86 -16.89
C ASN A 343 -11.55 22.37 -17.70
N LEU A 344 -12.73 22.50 -17.09
CA LEU A 344 -13.99 22.83 -17.77
C LEU A 344 -14.38 24.29 -17.57
N THR A 345 -14.29 24.79 -16.34
CA THR A 345 -14.67 26.15 -15.95
C THR A 345 -13.70 26.70 -14.91
N THR A 346 -13.65 28.02 -14.75
CA THR A 346 -12.86 28.66 -13.70
C THR A 346 -13.44 28.30 -12.32
N GLY A 347 -12.61 27.72 -11.45
CA GLY A 347 -12.97 27.39 -10.08
C GLY A 347 -11.91 27.86 -9.08
N PHE A 348 -12.29 28.47 -7.97
CA PHE A 348 -11.37 28.77 -6.89
C PHE A 348 -12.01 28.70 -5.49
N GLU A 349 -11.19 28.42 -4.48
CA GLU A 349 -11.54 28.45 -3.06
C GLU A 349 -10.55 29.30 -2.27
N TYR A 350 -11.05 30.24 -1.48
CA TYR A 350 -10.23 31.26 -0.82
C TYR A 350 -10.72 31.52 0.60
N VAL A 351 -9.83 31.33 1.59
CA VAL A 351 -10.07 31.75 2.97
C VAL A 351 -9.30 33.03 3.26
N THR A 352 -9.97 34.00 3.88
CA THR A 352 -9.35 35.24 4.35
C THR A 352 -9.83 35.62 5.74
N THR A 353 -8.95 36.21 6.53
CA THR A 353 -9.27 36.77 7.85
C THR A 353 -9.84 38.17 7.68
N VAL A 354 -10.86 38.50 8.47
CA VAL A 354 -11.44 39.84 8.59
C VAL A 354 -11.62 40.22 10.06
N ASP A 355 -11.82 41.51 10.33
CA ASP A 355 -12.08 41.97 11.69
C ASP A 355 -13.44 41.49 12.20
N LEU A 356 -13.54 41.22 13.51
CA LEU A 356 -14.77 40.72 14.14
C LEU A 356 -16.00 41.64 13.93
N GLU A 357 -15.78 42.93 13.65
CA GLU A 357 -16.80 43.95 13.39
C GLU A 357 -17.28 43.96 11.94
N ASP A 358 -16.47 43.46 11.00
CA ASP A 358 -16.72 43.50 9.56
C ASP A 358 -17.44 42.24 9.04
N ILE A 359 -17.77 41.29 9.93
CA ILE A 359 -18.35 39.99 9.58
C ILE A 359 -19.58 39.65 10.42
N ASN A 360 -20.64 39.20 9.72
CA ASN A 360 -21.82 38.60 10.30
C ASN A 360 -21.69 37.07 10.26
N ASP A 361 -21.74 36.45 11.43
CA ASP A 361 -21.67 34.98 11.52
C ASP A 361 -22.88 34.31 10.88
N GLY A 362 -22.63 33.23 10.12
CA GLY A 362 -23.66 32.42 9.49
C GLY A 362 -24.25 33.01 8.20
N GLU A 363 -23.71 34.13 7.72
CA GLU A 363 -24.12 34.72 6.46
C GLU A 363 -23.64 33.85 5.28
N ILE A 364 -24.59 33.37 4.47
CA ILE A 364 -24.32 32.61 3.24
C ILE A 364 -24.93 33.38 2.08
N GLU A 365 -24.09 33.85 1.18
CA GLU A 365 -24.47 34.63 0.00
C GLU A 365 -24.20 33.83 -1.28
N ILE A 366 -25.11 33.89 -2.25
CA ILE A 366 -24.91 33.31 -3.59
C ILE A 366 -24.93 34.43 -4.61
N ILE A 367 -23.82 34.63 -5.32
CA ILE A 367 -23.70 35.59 -6.42
C ILE A 367 -23.70 34.82 -7.75
N GLY A 368 -24.84 34.81 -8.42
CA GLY A 368 -25.04 34.05 -9.65
C GLY A 368 -26.28 33.15 -9.56
N ARG A 369 -26.29 32.07 -10.34
CA ARG A 369 -27.39 31.10 -10.36
C ARG A 369 -27.06 29.86 -9.52
N ASP A 370 -28.07 29.35 -8.82
CA ASP A 370 -28.00 28.01 -8.23
C ASP A 370 -28.22 26.95 -9.34
N PHE A 371 -27.80 25.71 -9.08
CA PHE A 371 -27.82 24.61 -10.03
C PHE A 371 -29.14 23.82 -10.06
N ASP A 372 -30.19 24.34 -9.43
CA ASP A 372 -31.56 23.83 -9.54
C ASP A 372 -32.25 24.24 -10.85
N SER A 373 -31.69 25.24 -11.53
CA SER A 373 -32.23 25.85 -12.74
C SER A 373 -31.43 25.54 -14.01
N ILE A 374 -30.55 24.53 -13.96
CA ILE A 374 -29.68 24.12 -15.07
C ILE A 374 -29.94 22.67 -15.49
N GLU A 375 -29.56 22.34 -16.72
CA GLU A 375 -29.65 20.96 -17.24
C GLU A 375 -28.65 20.03 -16.54
N PRO A 376 -29.01 18.78 -16.22
CA PRO A 376 -28.09 17.82 -15.62
C PRO A 376 -26.82 17.59 -16.46
N GLY A 377 -25.66 17.60 -15.80
CA GLY A 377 -24.35 17.45 -16.44
C GLY A 377 -23.73 18.77 -16.94
N THR A 378 -24.35 19.92 -16.62
CA THR A 378 -23.80 21.25 -16.94
C THR A 378 -22.57 21.55 -16.08
N ALA A 379 -21.57 22.21 -16.68
CA ALA A 379 -20.43 22.77 -15.97
C ALA A 379 -20.60 24.28 -15.73
N LEU A 380 -20.34 24.76 -14.52
CA LEU A 380 -20.43 26.18 -14.13
C LEU A 380 -19.13 26.66 -13.46
N PRO A 381 -18.78 27.95 -13.54
CA PRO A 381 -17.70 28.49 -12.72
C PRO A 381 -18.11 28.52 -11.24
N LEU A 382 -17.13 28.44 -10.32
CA LEU A 382 -17.39 28.50 -8.88
C LEU A 382 -16.27 29.23 -8.12
N GLY A 383 -16.61 30.28 -7.39
CA GLY A 383 -15.77 30.87 -6.34
C GLY A 383 -16.33 30.52 -4.96
N ILE A 384 -15.55 29.84 -4.12
CA ILE A 384 -15.86 29.60 -2.70
C ILE A 384 -15.06 30.61 -1.88
N TRP A 385 -15.69 31.72 -1.49
CA TRP A 385 -15.05 32.78 -0.72
C TRP A 385 -15.47 32.68 0.74
N VAL A 386 -14.52 32.37 1.62
CA VAL A 386 -14.77 32.15 3.05
C VAL A 386 -14.06 33.24 3.85
N GLU A 387 -14.85 34.01 4.57
CA GLU A 387 -14.36 35.03 5.51
C GLU A 387 -14.45 34.46 6.92
N VAL A 388 -13.36 34.52 7.66
CA VAL A 388 -13.29 34.04 9.05
C VAL A 388 -12.81 35.15 9.97
N ALA A 389 -13.32 35.17 11.20
CA ALA A 389 -12.81 36.04 12.24
C ALA A 389 -12.72 35.30 13.57
N GLY A 390 -11.70 35.60 14.35
CA GLY A 390 -11.58 35.10 15.71
C GLY A 390 -10.44 35.74 16.47
N ARG A 391 -10.53 35.77 17.80
CA ARG A 391 -9.54 36.46 18.66
C ARG A 391 -8.13 35.89 18.55
N LYS A 392 -8.03 34.60 18.24
CA LYS A 392 -6.76 33.90 18.02
C LYS A 392 -6.48 33.65 16.53
N MET A 393 -7.35 34.10 15.63
CA MET A 393 -7.14 33.94 14.19
C MET A 393 -5.93 34.77 13.76
N GLN A 394 -5.10 34.20 12.89
CA GLN A 394 -3.94 34.85 12.31
C GLN A 394 -3.93 34.58 10.81
N VAL A 395 -3.31 35.47 10.05
CA VAL A 395 -3.18 35.31 8.58
C VAL A 395 -2.46 34.00 8.23
N ASP A 396 -1.55 33.53 9.08
CA ASP A 396 -0.84 32.25 8.91
C ASP A 396 -1.73 31.01 9.08
N PHE A 397 -2.95 31.16 9.62
CA PHE A 397 -3.92 30.06 9.75
C PHE A 397 -4.86 29.93 8.56
N GLU A 398 -4.93 30.93 7.68
CA GLU A 398 -5.81 30.90 6.51
C GLU A 398 -5.55 29.70 5.59
N PRO A 399 -4.30 29.34 5.23
CA PRO A 399 -4.05 28.17 4.37
C PRO A 399 -4.48 26.85 5.02
N ILE A 400 -4.43 26.78 6.35
CA ILE A 400 -4.84 25.59 7.12
C ILE A 400 -6.34 25.38 6.97
N LEU A 401 -7.12 26.43 7.21
CA LEU A 401 -8.58 26.39 7.07
C LEU A 401 -8.99 26.19 5.61
N GLU A 402 -8.29 26.81 4.67
CA GLU A 402 -8.56 26.69 3.23
C GLU A 402 -8.43 25.24 2.77
N ARG A 403 -7.40 24.52 3.22
CA ARG A 403 -7.27 23.10 2.87
C ARG A 403 -8.40 22.23 3.41
N GLN A 404 -8.99 22.59 4.55
CA GLN A 404 -10.08 21.82 5.13
C GLN A 404 -11.33 21.84 4.26
N ILE A 405 -11.50 22.84 3.39
CA ILE A 405 -12.63 22.91 2.45
C ILE A 405 -12.79 21.58 1.70
N HIS A 406 -11.68 20.96 1.27
CA HIS A 406 -11.70 19.64 0.64
C HIS A 406 -12.31 18.55 1.51
N HIS A 407 -11.89 18.39 2.76
CA HIS A 407 -12.43 17.35 3.65
C HIS A 407 -13.85 17.66 4.11
N LEU A 408 -14.11 18.92 4.42
CA LEU A 408 -15.39 19.36 4.94
C LEU A 408 -16.50 19.15 3.91
N ILE A 409 -16.27 19.53 2.65
CA ILE A 409 -17.25 19.36 1.57
C ILE A 409 -17.45 17.89 1.22
N ASN A 410 -16.39 17.08 1.13
CA ASN A 410 -16.50 15.64 0.85
C ASN A 410 -17.23 14.85 1.96
N GLY A 411 -17.39 15.42 3.15
CA GLY A 411 -18.16 14.78 4.23
C GLY A 411 -19.66 14.63 3.95
N ALA A 412 -20.21 15.26 2.91
CA ALA A 412 -21.62 15.16 2.54
C ALA A 412 -21.87 14.08 1.47
N GLU A 413 -22.83 13.19 1.72
CA GLU A 413 -23.28 12.19 0.73
C GLU A 413 -23.76 12.89 -0.57
N GLY A 414 -23.20 12.49 -1.71
CA GLY A 414 -23.54 13.02 -3.03
C GLY A 414 -22.78 14.29 -3.45
N ILE A 415 -21.75 14.70 -2.71
CA ILE A 415 -20.81 15.76 -3.13
C ILE A 415 -19.39 15.18 -3.20
N TRP A 416 -18.65 15.54 -4.25
CA TRP A 416 -17.24 15.18 -4.41
C TRP A 416 -16.41 16.42 -4.71
N HIS A 417 -15.33 16.65 -3.96
CA HIS A 417 -14.41 17.78 -4.13
C HIS A 417 -12.96 17.29 -4.28
N MET A 418 -12.18 17.89 -5.16
CA MET A 418 -10.75 17.62 -5.34
C MET A 418 -10.02 18.89 -5.78
N GLY A 419 -8.71 18.94 -5.57
CA GLY A 419 -7.91 20.13 -5.87
C GLY A 419 -7.88 21.08 -4.68
N GLN A 420 -7.48 22.32 -4.94
CA GLN A 420 -7.25 23.36 -3.94
C GLN A 420 -7.13 24.73 -4.63
N ARG A 421 -7.13 25.83 -3.86
CA ARG A 421 -6.87 27.19 -4.37
C ARG A 421 -7.68 27.46 -5.64
N ASP A 422 -7.04 27.82 -6.74
CA ASP A 422 -7.67 28.12 -8.03
C ASP A 422 -7.65 26.97 -9.06
N ILE A 423 -7.39 25.75 -8.60
CA ILE A 423 -7.42 24.52 -9.41
C ILE A 423 -8.40 23.50 -8.83
N MET A 424 -9.37 23.97 -8.04
CA MET A 424 -10.38 23.14 -7.42
C MET A 424 -11.33 22.53 -8.47
N TRP A 425 -11.91 21.39 -8.14
CA TRP A 425 -12.85 20.66 -8.98
C TRP A 425 -13.88 19.96 -8.09
N THR A 426 -15.16 20.28 -8.26
CA THR A 426 -16.24 19.68 -7.46
C THR A 426 -17.41 19.21 -8.31
N ARG A 427 -18.09 18.16 -7.83
CA ARG A 427 -19.25 17.53 -8.47
C ARG A 427 -20.37 17.33 -7.45
N VAL A 428 -21.61 17.44 -7.91
CA VAL A 428 -22.80 17.04 -7.16
C VAL A 428 -23.49 15.92 -7.92
N SER A 429 -23.89 14.85 -7.23
CA SER A 429 -24.57 13.70 -7.84
C SER A 429 -26.05 13.98 -8.07
N LYS A 430 -26.66 13.29 -9.05
CA LYS A 430 -28.11 13.32 -9.28
C LYS A 430 -28.89 12.90 -8.05
N GLN A 431 -28.38 11.94 -7.28
CA GLN A 431 -29.01 11.47 -6.05
C GLN A 431 -28.94 12.55 -4.95
N GLY A 432 -27.79 13.20 -4.77
CA GLY A 432 -27.62 14.30 -3.83
C GLY A 432 -28.58 15.45 -4.14
N PHE A 433 -28.69 15.83 -5.42
CA PHE A 433 -29.65 16.84 -5.86
C PHE A 433 -31.11 16.46 -5.61
N ALA A 434 -31.49 15.20 -5.89
CA ALA A 434 -32.83 14.68 -5.63
C ALA A 434 -33.16 14.66 -4.13
N ASN A 435 -32.17 14.41 -3.28
CA ASN A 435 -32.28 14.48 -1.82
C ASN A 435 -32.30 15.93 -1.30
N GLY A 436 -32.14 16.94 -2.17
CA GLY A 436 -32.34 18.34 -1.83
C GLY A 436 -31.06 19.18 -1.72
N ILE A 437 -29.88 18.64 -2.04
CA ILE A 437 -28.63 19.43 -2.01
C ILE A 437 -28.74 20.64 -2.95
N ARG A 438 -28.32 21.79 -2.46
CA ARG A 438 -28.21 23.08 -3.17
C ARG A 438 -26.85 23.72 -2.94
N LEU A 439 -26.51 24.75 -3.71
CA LEU A 439 -25.21 25.42 -3.58
C LEU A 439 -25.02 25.98 -2.16
N ALA A 440 -26.09 26.53 -1.56
CA ALA A 440 -26.06 27.03 -0.18
C ALA A 440 -25.59 25.99 0.86
N ASP A 441 -25.74 24.69 0.60
CA ASP A 441 -25.29 23.64 1.52
C ASP A 441 -23.76 23.59 1.66
N TYR A 442 -23.01 24.01 0.65
CA TYR A 442 -21.55 24.19 0.77
C TYR A 442 -21.23 25.20 1.88
N GLY A 443 -21.92 26.34 1.89
CA GLY A 443 -21.75 27.36 2.92
C GLY A 443 -22.18 26.88 4.31
N ARG A 444 -23.26 26.09 4.40
CA ARG A 444 -23.75 25.52 5.67
C ARG A 444 -22.76 24.51 6.26
N ILE A 445 -22.14 23.69 5.41
CA ILE A 445 -21.07 22.77 5.79
C ILE A 445 -19.89 23.55 6.35
N LEU A 446 -19.35 24.49 5.56
CA LEU A 446 -18.16 25.26 5.94
C LEU A 446 -18.38 26.06 7.22
N HIS A 447 -19.52 26.75 7.36
CA HIS A 447 -19.89 27.47 8.60
C HIS A 447 -19.93 26.55 9.81
N ALA A 448 -20.71 25.47 9.76
CA ALA A 448 -20.90 24.57 10.90
C ALA A 448 -19.59 23.87 11.29
N LYS A 449 -18.79 23.46 10.31
CA LYS A 449 -17.62 22.64 10.55
C LYS A 449 -16.39 23.43 10.97
N LEU A 450 -16.12 24.57 10.33
CA LEU A 450 -15.01 25.45 10.73
C LEU A 450 -15.19 25.92 12.18
N LEU A 451 -16.42 26.32 12.56
CA LEU A 451 -16.71 26.68 13.95
C LEU A 451 -16.58 25.50 14.92
N SER A 452 -16.96 24.28 14.51
CA SER A 452 -16.93 23.13 15.42
C SER A 452 -15.54 22.55 15.64
N GLU A 453 -14.74 22.45 14.58
CA GLU A 453 -13.42 21.81 14.60
C GLU A 453 -12.34 22.81 15.00
N TYR A 454 -12.48 24.08 14.58
CA TYR A 454 -11.50 25.14 14.81
C TYR A 454 -12.01 26.21 15.77
N SER A 455 -12.91 25.84 16.70
CA SER A 455 -13.51 26.73 17.73
C SER A 455 -12.49 27.51 18.58
N ALA A 456 -11.24 27.03 18.66
CA ALA A 456 -10.18 27.72 19.39
C ALA A 456 -9.67 28.98 18.65
N ILE A 457 -9.80 29.03 17.32
CA ILE A 457 -9.25 30.08 16.46
C ILE A 457 -10.32 30.80 15.62
N VAL A 458 -11.43 30.14 15.27
CA VAL A 458 -12.54 30.70 14.49
C VAL A 458 -13.74 30.97 15.40
N ASP A 459 -14.15 32.24 15.50
CA ASP A 459 -15.32 32.70 16.26
C ASP A 459 -16.54 32.98 15.35
N LYS A 460 -16.32 33.42 14.10
CA LYS A 460 -17.35 33.76 13.11
C LYS A 460 -16.94 33.32 11.71
N VAL A 461 -17.91 32.88 10.90
CA VAL A 461 -17.70 32.51 9.49
C VAL A 461 -18.80 33.08 8.60
N LYS A 462 -18.40 33.65 7.45
CA LYS A 462 -19.27 34.05 6.35
C LYS A 462 -18.79 33.35 5.08
N VAL A 463 -19.72 32.88 4.25
CA VAL A 463 -19.40 32.19 2.99
C VAL A 463 -20.14 32.84 1.84
N THR A 464 -19.41 33.29 0.82
CA THR A 464 -19.97 33.76 -0.45
C THR A 464 -19.64 32.76 -1.55
N LEU A 465 -20.66 32.22 -2.20
CA LEU A 465 -20.57 31.23 -3.27
C LEU A 465 -20.90 31.92 -4.60
N ILE A 466 -19.97 31.89 -5.55
CA ILE A 466 -20.03 32.74 -6.75
C ILE A 466 -20.10 31.86 -7.99
N THR A 467 -21.20 31.90 -8.73
CA THR A 467 -21.37 31.21 -10.02
C THR A 467 -21.54 32.17 -11.19
N ASP A 468 -21.58 33.48 -10.92
CA ASP A 468 -21.48 34.51 -11.95
C ASP A 468 -20.05 34.58 -12.50
N GLU A 469 -19.90 34.32 -13.80
CA GLU A 469 -18.59 34.22 -14.45
C GLU A 469 -17.77 35.52 -14.39
N ALA A 470 -18.42 36.68 -14.48
CA ALA A 470 -17.72 37.96 -14.42
C ALA A 470 -17.17 38.23 -13.02
N GLU A 471 -17.94 37.91 -11.98
CA GLU A 471 -17.49 38.07 -10.59
C GLU A 471 -16.42 37.03 -10.20
N VAL A 472 -16.52 35.78 -10.68
CA VAL A 472 -15.46 34.76 -10.49
C VAL A 472 -14.14 35.27 -11.08
N ASN A 473 -14.16 35.76 -12.32
CA ASN A 473 -12.97 36.27 -13.01
C ASN A 473 -12.41 37.55 -12.35
N ASN A 474 -13.24 38.34 -11.68
CA ASN A 474 -12.80 39.51 -10.92
C ASN A 474 -12.08 39.10 -9.62
N ARG A 475 -12.70 38.22 -8.81
CA ARG A 475 -12.18 37.86 -7.48
C ARG A 475 -10.99 36.91 -7.50
N ILE A 476 -10.87 36.05 -8.51
CA ILE A 476 -9.73 35.12 -8.64
C ILE A 476 -8.39 35.88 -8.69
N GLY A 477 -8.37 37.11 -9.21
CA GLY A 477 -7.17 37.95 -9.22
C GLY A 477 -6.67 38.31 -7.82
N THR A 478 -7.60 38.60 -6.90
CA THR A 478 -7.27 38.84 -5.47
C THR A 478 -6.75 37.56 -4.81
N ALA A 479 -7.44 36.44 -5.03
CA ALA A 479 -7.05 35.15 -4.46
C ALA A 479 -5.64 34.73 -4.90
N ARG A 480 -5.35 34.80 -6.20
CA ARG A 480 -4.03 34.50 -6.79
C ARG A 480 -2.92 35.37 -6.21
N LYS A 481 -3.16 36.67 -6.05
CA LYS A 481 -2.21 37.58 -5.42
C LYS A 481 -1.87 37.14 -3.99
N THR A 482 -2.86 36.77 -3.19
CA THR A 482 -2.64 36.28 -1.83
C THR A 482 -1.90 34.93 -1.83
N TYR A 483 -2.21 34.03 -2.75
CA TYR A 483 -1.48 32.76 -2.89
C TYR A 483 0.00 33.00 -3.20
N ASP A 484 0.31 33.95 -4.09
CA ASP A 484 1.69 34.34 -4.39
C ASP A 484 2.39 34.92 -3.17
N GLU A 485 1.75 35.81 -2.42
CA GLU A 485 2.29 36.36 -1.17
C GLU A 485 2.57 35.27 -0.14
N ARG A 486 1.66 34.30 0.03
CA ARG A 486 1.84 33.13 0.91
C ARG A 486 3.05 32.30 0.48
N ASN A 487 3.19 32.01 -0.81
CA ASN A 487 4.33 31.25 -1.34
C ASN A 487 5.66 32.00 -1.11
N ARG A 488 5.68 33.33 -1.26
CA ARG A 488 6.90 34.15 -1.11
C ARG A 488 7.39 34.30 0.33
N ARG A 489 6.56 34.07 1.35
CA ARG A 489 6.97 34.16 2.77
C ARG A 489 8.12 33.22 3.12
N LEU A 490 8.21 32.08 2.43
CA LEU A 490 9.26 31.09 2.66
C LEU A 490 10.59 31.40 1.95
N GLU A 491 10.66 32.38 1.04
CA GLU A 491 11.89 32.64 0.27
C GLU A 491 13.12 32.95 1.13
N SER A 492 12.91 33.45 2.35
CA SER A 492 13.99 33.76 3.30
C SER A 492 14.49 32.56 4.12
N MET A 493 13.76 31.43 4.08
CA MET A 493 14.08 30.21 4.82
C MET A 493 14.72 29.17 3.90
N THR A 494 15.65 28.39 4.45
CA THR A 494 16.31 27.27 3.75
C THR A 494 16.23 26.00 4.58
N ASP A 495 16.36 24.84 3.94
CA ASP A 495 16.34 23.55 4.63
C ASP A 495 17.51 23.40 5.63
N ASP A 496 18.61 24.10 5.37
CA ASP A 496 19.79 24.16 6.23
C ASP A 496 19.60 25.09 7.44
N SER A 497 18.69 26.06 7.34
CA SER A 497 18.41 27.04 8.42
C SER A 497 17.48 26.53 9.53
N VAL A 498 16.83 25.37 9.33
CA VAL A 498 15.91 24.76 10.29
C VAL A 498 16.46 23.41 10.75
N ASP A 499 16.15 22.95 11.96
CA ASP A 499 16.49 21.61 12.48
C ASP A 499 15.32 20.62 12.41
N THR A 500 14.13 21.14 12.11
CA THR A 500 12.84 20.47 12.18
C THR A 500 12.10 20.62 10.85
N PHE A 501 11.63 19.50 10.30
CA PHE A 501 10.67 19.45 9.21
C PHE A 501 9.29 19.10 9.75
N TYR A 502 8.27 19.14 8.90
CA TYR A 502 6.91 18.74 9.27
C TYR A 502 6.42 17.62 8.38
N SER A 503 5.80 16.60 8.98
CA SER A 503 5.07 15.59 8.22
C SER A 503 3.66 16.06 7.89
N CYS A 504 3.01 15.38 6.95
CA CYS A 504 1.58 15.46 6.75
C CYS A 504 1.05 14.06 6.38
N LEU A 505 0.15 13.53 7.21
CA LEU A 505 -0.46 12.21 7.07
C LEU A 505 -1.91 12.26 6.55
N LEU A 506 -2.42 13.45 6.24
CA LEU A 506 -3.82 13.68 5.90
C LEU A 506 -4.30 12.89 4.67
N CYS A 507 -3.40 12.60 3.73
CA CYS A 507 -3.71 11.79 2.54
C CYS A 507 -3.68 10.27 2.77
N GLN A 508 -3.36 9.78 3.98
CA GLN A 508 -3.39 8.36 4.30
C GLN A 508 -4.81 7.76 4.26
N SER A 509 -5.83 8.62 4.30
CA SER A 509 -7.23 8.25 4.05
C SER A 509 -7.45 7.53 2.70
N PHE A 510 -6.58 7.74 1.71
CA PHE A 510 -6.67 7.06 0.40
C PHE A 510 -5.32 6.56 -0.15
N ALA A 511 -4.20 6.94 0.47
CA ALA A 511 -2.86 6.43 0.17
C ALA A 511 -2.17 6.00 1.49
N PRO A 512 -2.50 4.82 2.05
CA PRO A 512 -2.18 4.47 3.44
C PRO A 512 -0.70 4.58 3.81
N ASP A 513 0.19 4.21 2.89
CA ASP A 513 1.64 4.18 3.16
C ASP A 513 2.34 5.50 2.80
N HIS A 514 1.59 6.50 2.33
CA HIS A 514 2.15 7.79 1.97
C HIS A 514 2.44 8.64 3.21
N VAL A 515 3.65 9.21 3.27
CA VAL A 515 4.07 10.21 4.25
C VAL A 515 4.67 11.38 3.51
N CYS A 516 4.02 12.55 3.56
CA CYS A 516 4.57 13.76 2.96
C CYS A 516 5.49 14.46 3.97
N ILE A 517 6.76 14.70 3.61
CA ILE A 517 7.69 15.51 4.42
C ILE A 517 7.80 16.90 3.79
N ILE A 518 7.42 17.92 4.56
CA ILE A 518 7.37 19.32 4.15
C ILE A 518 8.57 20.05 4.75
N THR A 519 9.32 20.74 3.90
CA THR A 519 10.51 21.52 4.24
C THR A 519 10.37 22.95 3.74
N PRO A 520 11.19 23.92 4.21
CA PRO A 520 11.16 25.28 3.68
C PRO A 520 11.32 25.35 2.16
N GLU A 521 12.18 24.51 1.57
CA GLU A 521 12.48 24.52 0.14
C GLU A 521 11.75 23.40 -0.64
N ARG A 522 10.94 22.57 0.02
CA ARG A 522 10.09 21.54 -0.58
C ARG A 522 8.73 21.54 0.09
N LEU A 523 7.80 22.30 -0.48
CA LEU A 523 6.40 22.29 -0.07
C LEU A 523 5.76 20.92 -0.29
N GLY A 524 4.64 20.67 0.40
CA GLY A 524 3.84 19.48 0.21
C GLY A 524 3.39 19.37 -1.25
N LEU A 525 3.45 18.15 -1.79
CA LEU A 525 3.17 17.89 -3.21
C LEU A 525 1.78 18.38 -3.65
N CYS A 526 0.84 18.51 -2.70
CA CYS A 526 -0.48 19.05 -2.98
C CYS A 526 -0.38 20.46 -3.56
N GLY A 527 0.56 21.30 -3.10
CA GLY A 527 0.69 22.72 -3.43
C GLY A 527 0.11 23.67 -2.37
N ALA A 528 -0.72 23.16 -1.45
CA ALA A 528 -1.42 23.98 -0.45
C ALA A 528 -0.65 24.14 0.87
N TYR A 529 0.15 23.14 1.26
CA TYR A 529 0.88 23.14 2.53
C TYR A 529 2.36 23.44 2.33
N ASN A 530 2.81 24.50 2.97
CA ASN A 530 4.21 24.87 3.07
C ASN A 530 4.74 24.60 4.50
N TRP A 531 6.03 24.87 4.77
CA TRP A 531 6.62 24.56 6.08
C TRP A 531 5.99 25.34 7.24
N LEU A 532 5.65 26.62 7.04
CA LEU A 532 4.96 27.43 8.05
C LEU A 532 3.55 26.90 8.29
N ASP A 533 2.89 26.40 7.25
CA ASP A 533 1.57 25.80 7.38
C ASP A 533 1.63 24.50 8.21
N GLY A 534 2.65 23.66 7.98
CA GLY A 534 2.88 22.45 8.80
C GLY A 534 3.09 22.77 10.28
N LYS A 535 3.83 23.86 10.56
CA LYS A 535 4.01 24.38 11.92
C LYS A 535 2.71 24.89 12.53
N ALA A 536 1.98 25.74 11.81
CA ALA A 536 0.72 26.31 12.28
C ALA A 536 -0.33 25.22 12.54
N ALA A 537 -0.43 24.21 11.67
CA ALA A 537 -1.33 23.08 11.85
C ALA A 537 -1.06 22.31 13.15
N TYR A 538 0.21 22.06 13.48
CA TYR A 538 0.59 21.43 14.73
C TYR A 538 0.28 22.32 15.96
N GLU A 539 0.47 23.64 15.86
CA GLU A 539 0.12 24.58 16.94
C GLU A 539 -1.40 24.65 17.19
N ILE A 540 -2.22 24.41 16.16
CA ILE A 540 -3.68 24.34 16.27
C ILE A 540 -4.11 23.00 16.90
N ASP A 541 -3.52 21.90 16.45
CA ASP A 541 -3.83 20.54 16.92
C ASP A 541 -2.56 19.68 17.00
N GLU A 542 -2.03 19.52 18.21
CA GLU A 542 -0.83 18.71 18.49
C GLU A 542 -1.04 17.22 18.17
N THR A 543 -2.29 16.75 18.14
CA THR A 543 -2.67 15.37 17.78
C THR A 543 -3.05 15.21 16.30
N GLY A 544 -2.98 16.29 15.53
CA GLY A 544 -3.35 16.33 14.13
C GLY A 544 -2.37 15.60 13.21
N PRO A 545 -2.67 15.55 11.89
CA PRO A 545 -1.87 14.82 10.90
C PRO A 545 -0.52 15.46 10.59
N ASN A 546 -0.25 16.67 11.11
CA ASN A 546 1.00 17.39 10.91
C ASN A 546 1.86 17.29 12.17
N GLN A 547 3.00 16.59 12.07
CA GLN A 547 3.87 16.36 13.23
C GLN A 547 5.26 16.94 12.97
N PRO A 548 5.91 17.56 13.98
CA PRO A 548 7.29 17.99 13.87
C PRO A 548 8.22 16.78 13.81
N VAL A 549 9.07 16.74 12.78
CA VAL A 549 10.06 15.67 12.58
C VAL A 549 11.45 16.27 12.66
N LYS A 550 12.20 15.90 13.69
CA LYS A 550 13.59 16.33 13.83
C LYS A 550 14.46 15.64 12.78
N LYS A 551 15.31 16.39 12.09
CA LYS A 551 16.21 15.82 11.06
C LYS A 551 17.09 14.71 11.64
N GLY A 552 17.64 14.89 12.84
CA GLY A 552 18.61 13.95 13.40
C GLY A 552 19.94 13.97 12.63
N ARG A 553 20.67 12.84 12.61
CA ARG A 553 21.95 12.72 11.89
C ARG A 553 21.72 12.79 10.37
N CYS A 554 22.38 13.73 9.70
CA CYS A 554 22.43 13.76 8.23
C CYS A 554 23.26 12.59 7.72
N ILE A 555 22.68 11.80 6.82
CA ILE A 555 23.31 10.64 6.17
C ILE A 555 23.90 11.09 4.83
N ASP A 556 23.11 11.81 4.02
CA ASP A 556 23.54 12.33 2.73
C ASP A 556 23.00 13.76 2.53
N PRO A 557 23.85 14.80 2.55
CA PRO A 557 23.41 16.17 2.36
C PRO A 557 23.07 16.52 0.90
N GLN A 558 23.58 15.76 -0.08
CA GLN A 558 23.32 16.00 -1.51
C GLN A 558 21.96 15.42 -1.91
N ARG A 559 21.64 14.20 -1.48
CA ARG A 559 20.32 13.57 -1.70
C ARG A 559 19.27 14.06 -0.70
N GLY A 560 19.70 14.63 0.43
CA GLY A 560 18.83 15.08 1.50
C GLY A 560 18.22 13.91 2.24
N ILE A 561 19.08 13.09 2.84
CA ILE A 561 18.72 11.90 3.64
C ILE A 561 19.16 12.15 5.09
N TRP A 562 18.24 11.96 6.02
CA TRP A 562 18.53 12.09 7.44
C TRP A 562 17.89 10.95 8.22
N LYS A 563 18.62 10.44 9.22
CA LYS A 563 18.20 9.30 10.02
C LYS A 563 16.87 9.53 10.74
N GLY A 564 16.65 10.73 11.29
CA GLY A 564 15.41 11.04 12.01
C GLY A 564 14.19 11.13 11.10
N ILE A 565 14.40 11.52 9.84
CA ILE A 565 13.33 11.52 8.84
C ILE A 565 13.01 10.09 8.39
N ASP A 566 14.03 9.28 8.09
CA ASP A 566 13.86 7.87 7.70
C ASP A 566 13.14 7.05 8.79
N GLU A 567 13.54 7.18 10.05
CA GLU A 567 12.88 6.49 11.18
C GLU A 567 11.40 6.88 11.31
N TYR A 568 11.08 8.16 11.11
CA TYR A 568 9.71 8.65 11.15
C TYR A 568 8.90 8.13 9.97
N VAL A 569 9.44 8.22 8.74
CA VAL A 569 8.79 7.75 7.52
C VAL A 569 8.57 6.25 7.57
N TYR A 570 9.55 5.46 7.98
CA TYR A 570 9.41 4.00 8.13
C TYR A 570 8.29 3.63 9.11
N THR A 571 8.22 4.32 10.25
CA THR A 571 7.18 4.05 11.25
C THR A 571 5.77 4.41 10.72
N ASN A 572 5.63 5.57 10.09
CA ASN A 572 4.33 6.12 9.69
C ASN A 572 3.88 5.68 8.28
N SER A 573 4.74 4.99 7.52
CA SER A 573 4.40 4.32 6.25
C SER A 573 4.08 2.83 6.45
N HIS A 574 3.71 2.43 7.67
CA HIS A 574 3.45 1.03 8.02
C HIS A 574 4.63 0.08 7.73
N LYS A 575 5.87 0.59 7.84
CA LYS A 575 7.13 -0.15 7.57
C LYS A 575 7.31 -0.54 6.09
N VAL A 576 6.75 0.25 5.18
CA VAL A 576 6.88 0.03 3.73
C VAL A 576 8.02 0.86 3.14
N VAL A 577 8.23 2.08 3.61
CA VAL A 577 9.25 3.00 3.08
C VAL A 577 10.44 3.08 4.03
N ASP A 578 11.55 2.46 3.65
CA ASP A 578 12.75 2.37 4.51
C ASP A 578 13.56 3.67 4.56
N SER A 579 13.60 4.43 3.45
CA SER A 579 14.41 5.64 3.34
C SER A 579 13.80 6.68 2.41
N PHE A 580 14.12 7.93 2.66
CA PHE A 580 13.56 9.11 2.02
C PHE A 580 14.66 10.06 1.50
N SER A 581 14.62 10.38 0.21
CA SER A 581 15.44 11.42 -0.39
C SER A 581 14.64 12.70 -0.67
N ALA A 582 15.03 13.80 -0.02
CA ALA A 582 14.41 15.10 -0.25
C ALA A 582 14.76 15.73 -1.60
N TYR A 583 15.89 15.38 -2.21
CA TYR A 583 16.43 16.11 -3.36
C TYR A 583 16.77 15.24 -4.56
N SER A 584 16.40 13.96 -4.54
CA SER A 584 16.61 13.00 -5.62
C SER A 584 15.30 12.45 -6.15
N ILE A 585 15.20 12.35 -7.47
CA ILE A 585 14.11 11.61 -8.16
C ILE A 585 14.52 10.16 -8.45
N MET A 586 15.82 9.89 -8.55
CA MET A 586 16.35 8.57 -8.94
C MET A 586 16.57 7.62 -7.76
N PHE A 587 16.88 8.13 -6.57
CA PHE A 587 17.18 7.33 -5.39
C PHE A 587 16.16 7.58 -4.29
N ASN A 588 15.36 6.57 -3.93
CA ASN A 588 14.36 6.62 -2.85
C ASN A 588 13.54 7.92 -2.82
N PRO A 589 12.88 8.31 -3.94
CA PRO A 589 12.08 9.53 -3.97
C PRO A 589 10.95 9.49 -2.94
N MET A 590 10.46 10.66 -2.52
CA MET A 590 9.23 10.74 -1.74
C MET A 590 8.08 10.06 -2.50
N THR A 591 7.32 9.24 -1.80
CA THR A 591 6.10 8.65 -2.36
C THR A 591 5.09 9.75 -2.70
N SER A 592 4.11 9.46 -3.56
CA SER A 592 3.06 10.43 -3.91
C SER A 592 1.67 9.87 -3.62
N CYS A 593 0.76 10.66 -3.06
CA CYS A 593 -0.61 10.21 -2.79
C CYS A 593 -1.50 10.26 -4.04
N GLY A 594 -1.67 11.44 -4.65
CA GLY A 594 -2.54 11.65 -5.81
C GLY A 594 -3.02 13.08 -6.03
N CYS A 595 -2.84 13.96 -5.03
CA CYS A 595 -3.29 15.36 -5.10
C CYS A 595 -2.23 16.33 -5.68
N PHE A 596 -1.15 15.83 -6.26
CA PHE A 596 -0.07 16.66 -6.82
C PHE A 596 -0.54 17.58 -7.96
N GLU A 597 0.05 18.77 -8.08
CA GLU A 597 -0.27 19.73 -9.14
C GLU A 597 0.46 19.43 -10.44
N ALA A 598 1.67 18.84 -10.33
CA ALA A 598 2.50 18.44 -11.44
C ALA A 598 3.20 17.10 -11.18
N ILE A 599 3.62 16.44 -12.25
CA ILE A 599 4.43 15.21 -12.22
C ILE A 599 5.74 15.49 -12.94
N CYS A 600 6.84 15.13 -12.29
CA CYS A 600 8.15 15.04 -12.93
C CYS A 600 8.39 13.59 -13.37
N ALA A 601 8.89 13.40 -14.60
CA ALA A 601 9.23 12.10 -15.13
C ALA A 601 10.60 12.13 -15.82
N TYR A 602 11.47 11.19 -15.48
CA TYR A 602 12.77 10.97 -16.11
C TYR A 602 12.59 10.47 -17.55
N VAL A 603 13.31 11.07 -18.49
CA VAL A 603 13.35 10.72 -19.91
C VAL A 603 14.79 10.31 -20.26
N PRO A 604 15.10 8.99 -20.22
CA PRO A 604 16.47 8.49 -20.38
C PRO A 604 17.16 8.96 -21.65
N GLU A 605 16.45 8.98 -22.77
CA GLU A 605 17.00 9.33 -24.09
C GLU A 605 17.46 10.78 -24.20
N LEU A 606 16.96 11.64 -23.31
CA LEU A 606 17.26 13.07 -23.21
C LEU A 606 18.20 13.39 -22.04
N ASN A 607 18.58 12.40 -21.23
CA ASN A 607 19.38 12.57 -20.02
C ASN A 607 18.81 13.65 -19.07
N GLY A 608 17.48 13.72 -18.99
CA GLY A 608 16.77 14.81 -18.32
C GLY A 608 15.36 14.43 -17.86
N VAL A 609 14.67 15.40 -17.30
CA VAL A 609 13.35 15.27 -16.68
C VAL A 609 12.36 16.17 -17.42
N MET A 610 11.19 15.62 -17.74
CA MET A 610 10.04 16.38 -18.17
C MET A 610 9.12 16.70 -16.98
N VAL A 611 8.34 17.77 -17.09
CA VAL A 611 7.33 18.14 -16.10
C VAL A 611 6.00 18.32 -16.80
N VAL A 612 4.91 17.80 -16.23
CA VAL A 612 3.55 18.01 -16.74
C VAL A 612 2.59 18.35 -15.60
N ASN A 613 1.80 19.42 -15.77
CA ASN A 613 0.77 19.84 -14.81
C ASN A 613 -0.59 19.20 -15.08
N ARG A 614 -1.44 19.15 -14.04
CA ARG A 614 -2.76 18.50 -14.05
C ARG A 614 -3.70 19.00 -15.13
N GLU A 615 -3.60 20.27 -15.48
CA GLU A 615 -4.47 20.93 -16.45
C GLU A 615 -4.14 20.54 -17.90
N PHE A 616 -2.92 20.05 -18.14
CA PHE A 616 -2.48 19.63 -19.46
C PHE A 616 -3.07 18.27 -19.84
N ILE A 617 -3.89 18.25 -20.90
CA ILE A 617 -4.58 17.04 -21.40
C ILE A 617 -3.88 16.33 -22.57
N GLY A 618 -2.78 16.91 -23.07
CA GLY A 618 -2.05 16.39 -24.22
C GLY A 618 -1.16 15.18 -23.90
N GLU A 619 -0.61 14.60 -24.96
CA GLU A 619 0.47 13.61 -24.84
C GLU A 619 1.78 14.28 -24.42
N THR A 620 2.59 13.52 -23.71
CA THR A 620 3.89 13.97 -23.20
C THR A 620 5.03 13.14 -23.80
N PRO A 621 6.30 13.57 -23.67
CA PRO A 621 7.45 12.84 -24.20
C PRO A 621 7.56 11.38 -23.73
N VAL A 622 7.00 11.03 -22.57
CA VAL A 622 7.01 9.64 -22.06
C VAL A 622 5.83 8.80 -22.58
N GLY A 623 5.09 9.29 -23.57
CA GLY A 623 3.98 8.57 -24.22
C GLY A 623 2.76 8.35 -23.32
N MET A 624 2.61 9.19 -22.29
CA MET A 624 1.52 9.12 -21.32
C MET A 624 0.93 10.52 -21.08
N THR A 625 -0.39 10.61 -20.93
CA THR A 625 -1.05 11.81 -20.43
C THR A 625 -0.81 12.00 -18.93
N PHE A 626 -1.10 13.19 -18.39
CA PHE A 626 -1.06 13.43 -16.93
C PHE A 626 -1.89 12.39 -16.16
N ALA A 627 -3.09 12.05 -16.63
CA ALA A 627 -3.98 11.12 -15.94
C ALA A 627 -3.38 9.70 -15.85
N THR A 628 -2.72 9.26 -16.92
CA THR A 628 -2.02 7.97 -16.96
C THR A 628 -0.80 7.97 -16.04
N LEU A 629 0.00 9.05 -16.07
CA LEU A 629 1.14 9.22 -15.15
C LEU A 629 0.68 9.24 -13.69
N ALA A 630 -0.41 9.95 -13.38
CA ALA A 630 -0.94 10.05 -12.03
C ALA A 630 -1.32 8.67 -11.45
N GLY A 631 -1.83 7.77 -12.30
CA GLY A 631 -2.13 6.39 -11.91
C GLY A 631 -0.90 5.54 -11.60
N ASN A 632 0.26 5.84 -12.20
CA ASN A 632 1.52 5.14 -11.95
C ASN A 632 2.31 5.73 -10.77
N VAL A 633 2.18 7.04 -10.51
CA VAL A 633 2.96 7.75 -9.49
C VAL A 633 2.24 7.81 -8.14
N GLY A 634 0.90 7.88 -8.15
CA GLY A 634 0.08 7.95 -6.95
C GLY A 634 0.01 6.63 -6.15
N GLY A 635 -0.68 6.67 -5.01
CA GLY A 635 -0.94 5.49 -4.19
C GLY A 635 0.10 5.16 -3.11
N GLY A 636 1.09 6.05 -2.88
CA GLY A 636 2.02 5.92 -1.76
C GLY A 636 3.20 4.97 -2.01
N GLN A 637 3.51 4.65 -3.26
CA GLN A 637 4.68 3.83 -3.63
C GLN A 637 5.90 4.70 -3.97
N GLN A 638 7.11 4.17 -3.78
CA GLN A 638 8.35 4.80 -4.27
C GLN A 638 8.56 4.42 -5.73
N THR A 639 8.59 5.43 -6.60
CA THR A 639 8.70 5.26 -8.05
C THR A 639 9.94 5.98 -8.58
N PRO A 640 11.15 5.39 -8.49
CA PRO A 640 12.36 5.99 -9.04
C PRO A 640 12.17 6.49 -10.47
N GLY A 641 12.59 7.73 -10.72
CA GLY A 641 12.39 8.42 -12.00
C GLY A 641 11.05 9.14 -12.14
N PHE A 642 10.11 8.97 -11.21
CA PHE A 642 8.83 9.67 -11.23
C PHE A 642 8.50 10.28 -9.86
N ILE A 643 7.95 11.49 -9.83
CA ILE A 643 7.53 12.11 -8.58
C ILE A 643 6.42 13.13 -8.78
N GLY A 644 5.41 13.10 -7.90
CA GLY A 644 4.38 14.13 -7.83
C GLY A 644 4.87 15.32 -7.00
N VAL A 645 4.65 16.53 -7.49
CA VAL A 645 5.13 17.78 -6.86
C VAL A 645 4.09 18.90 -6.98
N GLY A 646 4.19 19.89 -6.09
CA GLY A 646 3.47 21.16 -6.24
C GLY A 646 4.19 22.08 -7.23
N LYS A 647 3.47 22.99 -7.91
CA LYS A 647 4.05 23.89 -8.92
C LYS A 647 5.17 24.77 -8.35
N VAL A 648 5.03 25.22 -7.10
CA VAL A 648 6.03 26.04 -6.40
C VAL A 648 7.36 25.29 -6.18
N PHE A 649 7.35 23.95 -6.10
CA PHE A 649 8.58 23.19 -5.91
C PHE A 649 9.47 23.25 -7.16
N LEU A 650 8.86 23.43 -8.33
CA LEU A 650 9.54 23.61 -9.61
C LEU A 650 10.34 24.91 -9.69
N THR A 651 10.27 25.79 -8.69
CA THR A 651 11.08 27.02 -8.60
C THR A 651 12.02 27.01 -7.39
N SER A 652 12.13 25.87 -6.70
CA SER A 652 13.01 25.68 -5.54
C SER A 652 14.48 25.57 -5.94
N LYS A 653 15.37 26.04 -5.05
CA LYS A 653 16.83 25.80 -5.18
C LYS A 653 17.20 24.33 -4.99
N LYS A 654 16.36 23.56 -4.29
CA LYS A 654 16.56 22.13 -4.00
C LYS A 654 15.89 21.21 -5.03
N PHE A 655 15.27 21.76 -6.07
CA PHE A 655 14.67 20.97 -7.16
C PHE A 655 15.76 20.17 -7.89
N LEU A 656 15.63 18.83 -7.90
CA LEU A 656 16.60 17.88 -8.50
C LEU A 656 18.06 18.16 -8.13
N TYR A 657 18.31 18.65 -6.91
CA TYR A 657 19.63 19.13 -6.51
C TYR A 657 20.70 18.03 -6.61
N ALA A 658 20.33 16.76 -6.31
CA ALA A 658 21.24 15.64 -6.43
C ALA A 658 21.66 15.39 -7.89
N GLU A 659 20.71 15.48 -8.84
CA GLU A 659 20.92 15.18 -10.25
C GLU A 659 21.42 16.37 -11.11
N GLY A 660 21.68 17.53 -10.49
CA GLY A 660 22.22 18.72 -11.16
C GLY A 660 21.19 19.80 -11.53
N GLY A 661 20.00 19.73 -10.94
CA GLY A 661 19.02 20.81 -10.89
C GLY A 661 18.32 21.10 -12.21
N PHE A 662 18.07 22.38 -12.48
CA PHE A 662 17.29 22.83 -13.63
C PHE A 662 17.90 22.48 -14.98
N LYS A 663 19.22 22.27 -15.03
CA LYS A 663 19.90 21.81 -16.25
C LYS A 663 19.37 20.47 -16.78
N ARG A 664 18.67 19.69 -15.93
CA ARG A 664 17.98 18.46 -16.30
C ARG A 664 16.58 18.68 -16.86
N LEU A 665 15.97 19.85 -16.74
CA LEU A 665 14.62 20.10 -17.23
C LEU A 665 14.64 20.20 -18.76
N VAL A 666 14.00 19.27 -19.47
CA VAL A 666 14.07 19.17 -20.95
C VAL A 666 12.75 19.44 -21.66
N TRP A 667 11.63 19.26 -20.96
CA TRP A 667 10.29 19.48 -21.51
C TRP A 667 9.31 19.95 -20.44
N MET A 668 8.48 20.93 -20.78
CA MET A 668 7.46 21.49 -19.89
C MET A 668 6.33 22.11 -20.74
N PRO A 669 5.04 21.94 -20.40
CA PRO A 669 3.96 22.61 -21.11
C PRO A 669 4.16 24.11 -21.17
N LYS A 670 3.83 24.74 -22.30
CA LYS A 670 4.03 26.17 -22.51
C LYS A 670 3.31 27.01 -21.45
N GLU A 671 2.07 26.65 -21.13
CA GLU A 671 1.30 27.31 -20.08
C GLU A 671 2.03 27.29 -18.72
N LEU A 672 2.62 26.14 -18.34
CA LEU A 672 3.37 26.01 -17.10
C LEU A 672 4.66 26.83 -17.12
N LYS A 673 5.36 26.89 -18.26
CA LYS A 673 6.51 27.77 -18.45
C LYS A 673 6.13 29.23 -18.27
N ASP A 674 5.02 29.66 -18.87
CA ASP A 674 4.54 31.04 -18.81
C ASP A 674 4.16 31.43 -17.38
N ILE A 675 3.48 30.54 -16.64
CA ILE A 675 3.11 30.74 -15.24
C ILE A 675 4.34 30.90 -14.35
N LEU A 676 5.39 30.10 -14.56
CA LEU A 676 6.59 30.08 -13.71
C LEU A 676 7.76 30.89 -14.26
N ALA A 677 7.57 31.65 -15.35
CA ALA A 677 8.64 32.21 -16.15
C ALA A 677 9.60 33.12 -15.34
N ASP A 678 9.04 34.01 -14.51
CA ASP A 678 9.83 34.98 -13.76
C ASP A 678 10.71 34.29 -12.70
N ASP A 679 10.15 33.31 -11.99
CA ASP A 679 10.87 32.55 -10.97
C ASP A 679 11.89 31.59 -11.59
N LEU A 680 11.54 30.90 -12.67
CA LEU A 680 12.45 30.02 -13.39
C LEU A 680 13.65 30.79 -13.97
N LYS A 681 13.43 31.95 -14.60
CA LYS A 681 14.53 32.80 -15.11
C LYS A 681 15.51 33.20 -14.01
N LYS A 682 15.00 33.58 -12.82
CA LYS A 682 15.83 33.86 -11.65
C LYS A 682 16.67 32.65 -11.24
N ARG A 683 16.08 31.45 -11.19
CA ARG A 683 16.81 30.21 -10.86
C ARG A 683 17.83 29.81 -11.92
N PHE A 684 17.50 30.02 -13.19
CA PHE A 684 18.39 29.75 -14.31
C PHE A 684 19.61 30.67 -14.30
N GLU A 685 19.42 31.96 -13.96
CA GLU A 685 20.51 32.90 -13.73
C GLU A 685 21.42 32.47 -12.57
N GLU A 686 20.83 32.05 -11.43
CA GLU A 686 21.57 31.51 -10.28
C GLU A 686 22.40 30.26 -10.62
N GLN A 687 21.95 29.43 -11.57
CA GLN A 687 22.68 28.23 -12.04
C GLN A 687 23.61 28.48 -13.24
N GLY A 688 23.74 29.74 -13.69
CA GLY A 688 24.62 30.16 -14.78
C GLY A 688 24.13 29.75 -16.17
N VAL A 689 22.83 29.53 -16.35
CA VAL A 689 22.18 29.13 -17.62
C VAL A 689 20.96 30.00 -17.95
N PRO A 690 21.10 31.34 -18.01
CA PRO A 690 19.96 32.27 -18.09
C PRO A 690 19.09 32.12 -19.35
N ASP A 691 19.61 31.51 -20.41
CA ASP A 691 18.91 31.24 -21.67
C ASP A 691 18.19 29.88 -21.68
N LEU A 692 18.22 29.12 -20.57
CA LEU A 692 17.66 27.76 -20.50
C LEU A 692 16.16 27.71 -20.80
N ILE A 693 15.39 28.75 -20.46
CA ILE A 693 13.93 28.76 -20.69
C ILE A 693 13.56 28.55 -22.16
N ASP A 694 14.38 29.09 -23.07
CA ASP A 694 14.21 28.99 -24.52
C ASP A 694 14.75 27.66 -25.07
N LYS A 695 15.51 26.91 -24.27
CA LYS A 695 16.10 25.61 -24.62
C LYS A 695 15.25 24.43 -24.16
N ILE A 696 14.30 24.63 -23.26
CA ILE A 696 13.34 23.61 -22.83
C ILE A 696 12.29 23.45 -23.92
N ALA A 697 11.97 22.23 -24.34
CA ALA A 697 10.90 21.97 -25.32
C ALA A 697 9.49 22.10 -24.69
N ASP A 698 8.46 22.30 -25.50
CA ASP A 698 7.04 22.29 -25.10
C ASP A 698 6.19 21.72 -26.23
N GLU A 699 4.89 21.55 -25.99
CA GLU A 699 3.94 21.01 -26.95
C GLU A 699 3.80 21.83 -28.23
N THR A 700 4.23 23.10 -28.25
CA THR A 700 4.21 23.94 -29.46
C THR A 700 5.45 23.76 -30.33
N ILE A 701 6.49 23.12 -29.79
CA ILE A 701 7.75 22.80 -30.48
C ILE A 701 7.72 21.34 -30.92
N CYS A 702 7.60 20.41 -29.97
CA CYS A 702 7.57 18.96 -30.21
C CYS A 702 7.15 18.18 -28.96
N THR A 703 6.55 17.02 -29.18
CA THR A 703 6.10 16.09 -28.11
C THR A 703 6.80 14.74 -28.18
N GLU A 704 7.47 14.41 -29.29
CA GLU A 704 8.16 13.13 -29.48
C GLU A 704 9.63 13.21 -29.04
N VAL A 705 10.12 12.20 -28.32
CA VAL A 705 11.48 12.16 -27.74
C VAL A 705 12.58 12.45 -28.76
N GLU A 706 12.51 11.85 -29.95
CA GLU A 706 13.51 12.05 -31.02
C GLU A 706 13.52 13.50 -31.53
N GLU A 707 12.36 14.13 -31.64
CA GLU A 707 12.25 15.53 -32.06
C GLU A 707 12.79 16.47 -30.99
N ILE A 708 12.51 16.18 -29.72
CA ILE A 708 13.03 16.92 -28.58
C ILE A 708 14.56 16.81 -28.52
N LYS A 709 15.12 15.62 -28.74
CA LYS A 709 16.57 15.41 -28.78
C LYS A 709 17.23 16.23 -29.90
N ASN A 710 16.61 16.26 -31.08
CA ASN A 710 17.06 17.10 -32.20
C ASN A 710 17.00 18.59 -31.87
N PHE A 711 15.92 19.04 -31.21
CA PHE A 711 15.79 20.40 -30.71
C PHE A 711 16.87 20.74 -29.68
N MET A 712 17.05 19.91 -28.65
CA MET A 712 18.08 20.04 -27.62
C MET A 712 19.48 20.12 -28.20
N THR A 713 19.78 19.32 -29.22
CA THR A 713 21.08 19.36 -29.93
C THR A 713 21.25 20.66 -30.69
N LYS A 714 20.19 21.19 -31.32
CA LYS A 714 20.23 22.45 -32.07
C LYS A 714 20.42 23.66 -31.16
N VAL A 715 19.91 23.61 -29.93
CA VAL A 715 19.96 24.71 -28.96
C VAL A 715 21.04 24.53 -27.89
N ASP A 716 21.92 23.53 -28.06
CA ASP A 716 23.00 23.20 -27.12
C ASP A 716 22.49 23.07 -25.67
N HIS A 717 21.50 22.20 -25.44
CA HIS A 717 20.91 21.99 -24.12
C HIS A 717 21.90 21.33 -23.14
N PRO A 718 22.08 21.86 -21.92
CA PRO A 718 23.14 21.40 -21.00
C PRO A 718 23.00 19.94 -20.57
N ALA A 719 21.78 19.41 -20.46
CA ALA A 719 21.54 17.99 -20.12
C ALA A 719 22.32 16.99 -21.00
N LEU A 720 22.58 17.32 -22.27
CA LEU A 720 23.25 16.41 -23.21
C LEU A 720 24.74 16.19 -22.88
N GLU A 721 25.37 17.12 -22.17
CA GLU A 721 26.79 17.07 -21.81
C GLU A 721 27.02 16.68 -20.33
N MET A 722 25.95 16.56 -19.54
CA MET A 722 26.01 16.13 -18.15
C MET A 722 26.19 14.61 -18.03
N GLU A 723 26.64 14.16 -16.86
CA GLU A 723 26.73 12.74 -16.53
C GLU A 723 25.36 12.05 -16.71
N ASP A 724 25.36 10.73 -16.97
CA ASP A 724 24.12 9.97 -17.10
C ASP A 724 23.34 10.00 -15.77
N MET A 725 22.08 10.44 -15.83
CA MET A 725 21.24 10.56 -14.65
C MET A 725 20.94 9.20 -13.98
N ALA A 726 21.10 8.08 -14.70
CA ALA A 726 20.94 6.73 -14.15
C ALA A 726 21.96 6.38 -13.06
N VAL A 727 23.14 7.00 -13.07
CA VAL A 727 24.20 6.78 -12.05
C VAL A 727 23.71 7.17 -10.64
N PHE A 728 22.76 8.10 -10.55
CA PHE A 728 22.21 8.53 -9.26
C PHE A 728 21.29 7.49 -8.62
N ALA A 729 20.90 6.42 -9.32
CA ALA A 729 20.03 5.36 -8.79
C ALA A 729 20.78 4.34 -7.90
N GLU A 730 22.11 4.34 -7.89
CA GLU A 730 22.91 3.36 -7.14
C GLU A 730 22.99 3.69 -5.63
N ALA A 731 22.97 2.64 -4.81
CA ALA A 731 23.13 2.73 -3.35
C ALA A 731 24.60 2.99 -2.98
N ILE A 732 24.80 3.84 -1.97
CA ILE A 732 26.11 4.02 -1.35
C ILE A 732 26.48 2.70 -0.66
N THR A 733 27.58 2.08 -1.09
CA THR A 733 28.30 1.11 -0.26
C THR A 733 29.20 1.92 0.67
N ASP A 734 29.01 1.77 1.98
CA ASP A 734 29.93 2.32 2.97
C ASP A 734 31.29 1.59 2.82
N GLU A 735 32.18 2.13 2.00
CA GLU A 735 33.63 1.93 2.14
C GLU A 735 34.18 3.02 3.07
N SER A 736 33.73 3.05 4.32
CA SER A 736 34.45 3.72 5.41
C SER A 736 33.99 3.25 6.78
N ASP A 737 34.28 1.99 7.11
CA ASP A 737 34.56 1.58 8.48
C ASP A 737 35.93 0.90 8.46
N ASP A 738 36.96 1.70 8.75
CA ASP A 738 38.33 1.39 9.21
C ASP A 738 39.22 2.60 8.82
N ASP A 739 39.94 3.33 9.66
CA ASP A 739 40.19 3.27 11.09
C ASP A 739 40.87 4.61 11.45
N ALA A 740 40.42 5.31 12.48
CA ALA A 740 41.17 6.38 13.12
C ALA A 740 41.32 6.03 14.60
N SER A 741 42.19 5.05 14.83
CA SER A 741 42.75 4.70 16.12
C SER A 741 43.49 5.90 16.73
N VAL A 742 42.97 6.39 17.85
CA VAL A 742 43.78 7.14 18.83
C VAL A 742 44.58 6.11 19.61
N THR A 743 45.90 6.10 19.41
CA THR A 743 46.83 5.38 20.28
C THR A 743 47.18 6.27 21.47
N GLU A 744 47.05 5.71 22.67
CA GLU A 744 47.51 6.26 23.94
C GLU A 744 49.05 6.27 23.98
N GLU A 745 49.64 7.37 24.43
CA GLU A 745 51.00 7.36 25.00
C GLU A 745 50.93 7.42 26.53
N GLU A 746 51.69 6.51 27.13
CA GLU A 746 51.64 6.01 28.49
C GLU A 746 52.30 6.94 29.54
N VAL A 747 51.77 6.88 30.78
CA VAL A 747 52.57 7.07 32.00
C VAL A 747 52.54 5.76 32.79
N ALA A 748 53.71 5.12 32.84
CA ALA A 748 53.98 3.92 33.63
C ALA A 748 54.14 4.22 35.14
N VAL A 749 53.70 3.31 36.02
CA VAL A 749 54.47 2.82 37.21
C VAL A 749 54.03 1.39 37.62
N SER A 750 54.91 0.43 37.29
CA SER A 750 55.35 -0.80 37.98
C SER A 750 54.41 -1.84 38.66
N GLN A 751 54.55 -3.07 38.13
CA GLN A 751 54.84 -4.37 38.79
C GLN A 751 53.80 -5.04 39.72
N GLN A 752 53.26 -6.18 39.28
CA GLN A 752 53.78 -7.50 39.65
C GLN A 752 53.15 -8.64 38.81
N GLU A 753 54.00 -9.60 38.42
CA GLU A 753 53.68 -10.85 37.72
C GLU A 753 52.77 -11.76 38.57
N ASP A 754 51.85 -12.50 37.96
CA ASP A 754 52.05 -13.95 37.71
C ASP A 754 50.81 -14.66 37.13
N THR A 755 51.08 -15.41 36.07
CA THR A 755 50.47 -16.66 35.59
C THR A 755 49.00 -17.01 35.91
N ILE A 756 48.24 -17.29 34.84
CA ILE A 756 47.03 -18.11 34.88
C ILE A 756 47.41 -19.55 35.31
N GLY A 757 47.16 -19.85 36.59
CA GLY A 757 47.02 -21.21 37.08
C GLY A 757 45.59 -21.70 36.85
N THR A 758 45.47 -22.83 36.15
CA THR A 758 44.25 -23.64 36.01
C THR A 758 43.49 -23.77 37.35
N ALA A 759 42.22 -23.36 37.41
CA ALA A 759 41.36 -23.59 38.57
C ALA A 759 40.34 -24.71 38.29
N PRO A 760 40.19 -25.68 39.21
CA PRO A 760 39.38 -26.87 39.01
C PRO A 760 37.88 -26.61 39.25
N ALA A 761 37.08 -27.52 38.71
CA ALA A 761 35.63 -27.61 38.92
C ALA A 761 35.24 -27.50 40.41
N GLY A 762 34.26 -26.64 40.71
CA GLY A 762 33.66 -26.53 42.03
C GLY A 762 32.34 -25.76 41.98
N ASP A 763 31.24 -26.47 42.27
CA ASP A 763 29.88 -25.96 42.45
C ASP A 763 29.83 -24.70 43.33
N THR A 764 29.13 -23.65 42.89
CA THR A 764 28.58 -22.65 43.81
C THR A 764 27.20 -22.21 43.34
N LYS A 765 26.17 -22.61 44.08
CA LYS A 765 24.78 -22.23 43.84
C LYS A 765 24.56 -20.76 44.21
N ILE A 766 24.07 -19.98 43.25
CA ILE A 766 23.60 -18.60 43.44
C ILE A 766 22.40 -18.63 44.39
N THR A 767 22.51 -17.98 45.54
CA THR A 767 21.42 -17.88 46.52
C THR A 767 20.61 -16.60 46.31
N PRO A 768 19.30 -16.59 46.64
CA PRO A 768 18.44 -15.40 46.53
C PRO A 768 18.96 -14.18 47.29
N GLU A 769 19.71 -14.41 48.38
CA GLU A 769 20.34 -13.35 49.17
C GLU A 769 21.43 -12.61 48.39
N LEU A 770 22.20 -13.33 47.56
CA LEU A 770 23.25 -12.75 46.72
C LEU A 770 22.67 -11.84 45.62
N ILE A 771 21.53 -12.25 45.05
CA ILE A 771 20.80 -11.47 44.04
C ILE A 771 20.19 -10.20 44.65
N LYS A 772 19.71 -10.28 45.89
CA LYS A 772 19.15 -9.13 46.60
C LYS A 772 20.21 -8.08 46.89
N ILE A 773 21.39 -8.51 47.34
CA ILE A 773 22.54 -7.63 47.59
C ILE A 773 22.98 -6.93 46.30
N LEU A 774 23.09 -7.66 45.18
CA LEU A 774 23.43 -7.09 43.87
C LEU A 774 22.40 -6.06 43.38
N LYS A 775 21.11 -6.32 43.57
CA LYS A 775 20.04 -5.37 43.20
C LYS A 775 20.08 -4.08 44.03
N GLU A 776 20.35 -4.20 45.33
CA GLU A 776 20.45 -3.03 46.21
C GLU A 776 21.70 -2.19 45.94
N GLN A 777 22.75 -2.79 45.38
CA GLN A 777 24.00 -2.12 45.02
C GLN A 777 23.83 -1.33 43.70
N ILE A 778 23.25 -1.95 42.68
CA ILE A 778 22.97 -1.31 41.37
C ILE A 778 21.95 -0.17 41.53
N ALA A 779 20.92 -0.34 42.38
CA ALA A 779 19.93 0.71 42.63
C ALA A 779 20.51 1.91 43.40
N ARG A 780 21.64 1.74 44.08
CA ARG A 780 22.37 2.81 44.76
C ARG A 780 23.22 3.60 43.77
N GLU A 781 23.96 2.91 42.90
CA GLU A 781 24.77 3.54 41.85
C GLU A 781 23.93 4.38 40.89
N ILE A 782 22.79 3.85 40.42
CA ILE A 782 21.88 4.60 39.53
C ILE A 782 21.32 5.86 40.23
N ARG A 783 21.09 5.79 41.54
CA ARG A 783 20.54 6.93 42.30
C ARG A 783 21.58 8.03 42.52
N ASP A 784 22.84 7.66 42.70
CA ASP A 784 23.93 8.61 42.89
C ASP A 784 24.33 9.27 41.55
N ASP A 785 24.22 8.55 40.43
CA ASP A 785 24.40 9.13 39.08
C ASP A 785 23.30 10.14 38.73
N ILE A 786 22.03 9.84 39.03
CA ILE A 786 20.90 10.76 38.81
C ILE A 786 21.01 12.03 39.67
N LYS A 787 21.57 11.92 40.89
CA LYS A 787 21.76 13.09 41.76
C LYS A 787 22.85 14.04 41.25
N THR A 788 23.88 13.48 40.60
CA THR A 788 25.07 14.25 40.18
C THR A 788 24.85 14.96 38.85
N SER A 789 24.04 14.42 37.94
CA SER A 789 23.69 15.07 36.68
C SER A 789 22.69 16.23 36.83
N VAL A 790 21.76 16.14 37.79
CA VAL A 790 20.62 17.08 37.86
C VAL A 790 20.92 18.40 38.57
N THR A 791 22.03 18.56 39.30
CA THR A 791 22.26 19.77 40.14
C THR A 791 23.24 20.81 39.59
N LYS A 792 24.07 20.51 38.59
CA LYS A 792 25.06 21.48 38.07
C LYS A 792 24.60 22.23 36.81
N GLU A 793 23.89 21.57 35.91
CA GLU A 793 23.46 22.19 34.64
C GLU A 793 22.28 23.15 34.86
N VAL A 794 21.30 22.74 35.67
CA VAL A 794 20.12 23.54 36.02
C VAL A 794 20.49 24.82 36.78
N VAL A 795 21.52 24.78 37.63
CA VAL A 795 21.93 25.95 38.43
C VAL A 795 22.65 27.00 37.57
N ASN A 796 23.43 26.58 36.57
CA ASN A 796 24.11 27.53 35.66
C ASN A 796 23.13 28.19 34.68
N GLU A 797 22.11 27.46 34.21
CA GLU A 797 21.04 28.02 33.37
C GLU A 797 20.15 29.01 34.13
N ILE A 798 19.83 28.72 35.39
CA ILE A 798 19.04 29.62 36.23
C ILE A 798 19.80 30.92 36.52
N ILE A 799 21.13 30.87 36.73
CA ILE A 799 21.95 32.07 36.94
C ILE A 799 22.06 32.91 35.66
N GLY A 800 22.19 32.28 34.49
CA GLY A 800 22.18 32.98 33.20
C GLY A 800 20.87 33.68 32.90
N THR A 801 19.75 33.03 33.22
CA THR A 801 18.39 33.52 32.94
C THR A 801 17.93 34.58 33.93
N LEU A 802 18.34 34.49 35.21
CA LEU A 802 18.01 35.52 36.22
C LEU A 802 18.84 36.80 36.06
N SER A 803 20.05 36.71 35.51
CA SER A 803 20.91 37.87 35.27
C SER A 803 20.41 38.74 34.10
N SER A 804 19.78 38.12 33.08
CA SER A 804 19.21 38.82 31.93
C SER A 804 17.88 39.50 32.23
N GLN A 805 17.10 39.00 33.20
CA GLN A 805 15.78 39.56 33.53
C GLN A 805 15.77 40.60 34.66
N PHE A 806 16.77 40.68 35.55
CA PHE A 806 16.66 41.53 36.76
C PHE A 806 17.72 42.62 36.98
N LEU A 807 18.84 42.67 36.23
CA LEU A 807 19.95 43.58 36.60
C LEU A 807 20.36 44.65 35.57
N GLY A 808 19.73 44.72 34.40
CA GLY A 808 19.66 45.94 33.57
C GLY A 808 20.93 46.80 33.44
N LYS A 809 22.13 46.21 33.31
CA LYS A 809 23.38 46.93 33.00
C LYS A 809 24.32 46.10 32.12
N THR A 810 24.58 46.65 30.95
CA THR A 810 25.59 46.28 29.94
C THR A 810 26.99 46.66 30.41
N ILE A 811 27.99 45.81 30.12
CA ILE A 811 29.41 46.18 30.17
C ILE A 811 29.97 46.07 28.75
N ASN A 812 30.44 47.22 28.26
CA ASN A 812 31.13 47.43 26.98
C ASN A 812 32.57 46.90 27.01
N THR A 813 33.05 46.43 25.86
CA THR A 813 34.38 46.81 25.35
C THR A 813 34.40 46.78 23.82
N SER A 814 34.78 47.90 23.20
CA SER A 814 35.08 48.04 21.78
C SER A 814 36.60 48.18 21.54
N SER A 815 37.08 47.32 20.63
CA SER A 815 38.14 47.36 19.58
C SER A 815 39.39 48.25 19.66
N PRO A 816 40.51 47.81 19.06
CA PRO A 816 40.78 48.22 17.66
C PRO A 816 41.46 47.16 16.75
N GLY A 817 41.21 47.26 15.43
CA GLY A 817 42.09 46.70 14.38
C GLY A 817 43.46 47.43 14.38
N THR A 818 44.54 46.93 13.80
CA THR A 818 44.71 46.45 12.41
C THR A 818 46.08 45.75 12.30
N GLU A 819 46.23 44.95 11.24
CA GLU A 819 47.47 44.48 10.57
C GLU A 819 47.91 43.01 10.73
N THR A 820 48.02 42.40 9.55
CA THR A 820 48.37 41.03 9.18
C THR A 820 49.86 40.73 9.43
N PRO A 821 50.23 39.47 9.71
CA PRO A 821 51.37 38.93 8.95
C PRO A 821 51.30 37.42 8.63
N GLN A 822 51.45 37.14 7.33
CA GLN A 822 52.38 36.19 6.72
C GLN A 822 52.59 34.82 7.37
N THR A 823 52.10 33.79 6.67
CA THR A 823 52.49 32.39 6.77
C THR A 823 53.97 32.18 6.38
N LYS A 824 54.79 31.74 7.35
CA LYS A 824 56.09 31.08 7.09
C LYS A 824 56.20 29.76 7.84
N LYS A 825 56.28 28.72 7.00
CA LYS A 825 56.70 27.32 7.18
C LYS A 825 57.44 26.98 8.48
N HIS A 826 56.94 25.96 9.17
CA HIS A 826 57.79 24.95 9.79
C HIS A 826 57.71 23.66 8.98
N VAL A 827 58.85 23.24 8.47
CA VAL A 827 59.08 21.94 7.83
C VAL A 827 59.28 20.93 8.94
N ILE A 828 58.52 19.84 8.92
CA ILE A 828 58.89 18.58 9.58
C ILE A 828 59.12 17.59 8.44
N GLU A 829 60.38 17.21 8.26
CA GLU A 829 60.75 16.08 7.41
C GLU A 829 60.35 14.79 8.12
N THR A 830 59.42 14.05 7.52
CA THR A 830 59.25 12.63 7.81
C THR A 830 59.31 11.89 6.50
N THR A 831 60.38 11.13 6.32
CA THR A 831 60.63 10.24 5.19
C THR A 831 59.45 9.29 5.01
N ILE A 832 58.69 9.45 3.92
CA ILE A 832 57.61 8.53 3.54
C ILE A 832 58.28 7.32 2.89
N GLU A 833 58.22 6.15 3.54
CA GLU A 833 58.43 4.89 2.83
C GLU A 833 57.29 4.72 1.82
N ILE A 834 57.65 4.82 0.54
CA ILE A 834 56.70 4.62 -0.55
C ILE A 834 56.37 3.14 -0.60
N GLY A 835 55.21 2.79 -0.03
CA GLY A 835 54.66 1.44 -0.11
C GLY A 835 54.46 0.99 -1.56
N PRO A 836 54.34 -0.33 -1.79
CA PRO A 836 54.28 -0.89 -3.13
C PRO A 836 53.18 -0.22 -3.96
N SER A 837 53.51 0.11 -5.20
CA SER A 837 52.57 0.71 -6.13
C SER A 837 51.31 -0.17 -6.25
N ALA A 838 50.17 0.42 -6.63
CA ALA A 838 48.94 -0.35 -6.86
C ALA A 838 49.17 -1.54 -7.81
N LYS A 839 50.08 -1.36 -8.78
CA LYS A 839 50.51 -2.41 -9.70
C LYS A 839 51.25 -3.56 -9.02
N GLU A 840 52.10 -3.28 -8.03
CA GLU A 840 52.79 -4.30 -7.23
C GLU A 840 51.85 -5.00 -6.25
N ARG A 841 50.90 -4.28 -5.65
CA ARG A 841 49.85 -4.86 -4.80
C ARG A 841 48.94 -5.80 -5.57
N ILE A 842 48.46 -5.40 -6.76
CA ILE A 842 47.65 -6.26 -7.63
C ILE A 842 48.45 -7.47 -8.11
N LYS A 843 49.74 -7.29 -8.45
CA LYS A 843 50.61 -8.40 -8.89
C LYS A 843 50.94 -9.39 -7.76
N ALA A 844 50.81 -8.98 -6.50
CA ALA A 844 51.01 -9.84 -5.34
C ALA A 844 49.77 -10.70 -4.99
N ILE A 845 48.59 -10.39 -5.54
CA ILE A 845 47.39 -11.22 -5.36
C ILE A 845 47.51 -12.45 -6.27
N SER A 846 48.02 -13.56 -5.74
CA SER A 846 48.12 -14.83 -6.47
C SER A 846 46.83 -15.67 -6.40
N SER A 847 45.96 -15.40 -5.41
CA SER A 847 44.66 -16.05 -5.22
C SER A 847 43.85 -15.28 -4.18
N PHE A 848 42.52 -15.18 -4.37
CA PHE A 848 41.59 -14.70 -3.35
C PHE A 848 40.49 -15.75 -3.13
N LYS A 849 39.92 -15.78 -1.92
CA LYS A 849 38.84 -16.72 -1.58
C LYS A 849 37.51 -16.10 -2.02
N LEU A 850 36.85 -16.70 -2.99
CA LEU A 850 35.50 -16.31 -3.40
C LEU A 850 34.53 -16.54 -2.22
N HIS A 851 33.74 -15.52 -1.89
CA HIS A 851 32.60 -15.66 -0.99
C HIS A 851 31.51 -16.43 -1.75
N THR A 852 30.92 -17.43 -1.10
CA THR A 852 29.85 -18.25 -1.67
C THR A 852 28.59 -18.07 -0.82
N GLU A 853 27.51 -17.65 -1.45
CA GLU A 853 26.18 -17.60 -0.86
C GLU A 853 25.64 -19.00 -0.56
N LYS A 854 24.83 -19.10 0.48
CA LYS A 854 24.25 -20.36 0.91
C LYS A 854 22.81 -20.48 0.40
N CYS A 855 22.55 -21.47 -0.45
CA CYS A 855 21.19 -21.82 -0.85
C CYS A 855 20.42 -22.48 0.29
N GLU A 856 19.34 -21.83 0.75
CA GLU A 856 18.41 -22.39 1.74
C GLU A 856 17.33 -23.26 1.08
N VAL A 857 16.77 -22.81 -0.05
CA VAL A 857 15.71 -23.51 -0.78
C VAL A 857 16.05 -23.55 -2.27
N PRO A 858 16.32 -24.73 -2.85
CA PRO A 858 16.57 -24.83 -4.28
C PRO A 858 15.29 -24.57 -5.07
N VAL A 859 15.45 -24.11 -6.30
CA VAL A 859 14.36 -23.93 -7.25
C VAL A 859 13.67 -25.28 -7.47
N TRP A 860 12.34 -25.37 -7.37
CA TRP A 860 11.64 -26.63 -7.58
C TRP A 860 11.71 -27.07 -9.06
N GLU A 861 11.67 -28.38 -9.28
CA GLU A 861 11.76 -28.95 -10.62
C GLU A 861 10.36 -29.14 -11.21
N VAL A 862 10.19 -28.74 -12.47
CA VAL A 862 8.94 -28.94 -13.24
C VAL A 862 9.23 -29.85 -14.43
N LYS A 863 8.40 -30.88 -14.61
CA LYS A 863 8.45 -31.79 -15.77
C LYS A 863 7.47 -31.32 -16.85
N LEU A 864 7.96 -31.19 -18.08
CA LEU A 864 7.20 -30.73 -19.23
C LEU A 864 6.91 -31.90 -20.19
N GLY A 865 5.64 -32.05 -20.56
CA GLY A 865 5.16 -33.12 -21.44
C GLY A 865 4.97 -34.46 -20.74
N ALA A 866 4.36 -35.40 -21.47
CA ALA A 866 4.14 -36.78 -21.04
C ALA A 866 4.34 -37.75 -22.21
N THR A 867 5.08 -38.83 -21.97
CA THR A 867 5.30 -39.90 -22.96
C THR A 867 4.10 -40.85 -23.05
N ARG A 868 4.11 -41.76 -24.03
CA ARG A 868 3.10 -42.81 -24.19
C ARG A 868 2.94 -43.71 -22.96
N GLU A 869 4.03 -43.98 -22.24
CA GLU A 869 4.00 -44.77 -21.00
C GLU A 869 3.32 -44.02 -19.84
N GLU A 870 3.31 -42.69 -19.90
CA GLU A 870 2.72 -41.79 -18.90
C GLU A 870 1.31 -41.30 -19.29
N GLY A 871 0.80 -41.74 -20.44
CA GLY A 871 -0.53 -41.38 -20.94
C GLY A 871 -0.59 -40.21 -21.94
N GLY A 872 0.56 -39.63 -22.33
CA GLY A 872 0.66 -38.58 -23.35
C GLY A 872 1.18 -39.08 -24.70
N THR A 873 1.51 -38.17 -25.62
CA THR A 873 1.99 -38.51 -26.96
C THR A 873 3.41 -38.03 -27.27
N ARG A 874 4.07 -37.35 -26.33
CA ARG A 874 5.42 -36.81 -26.54
C ARG A 874 6.44 -37.94 -26.71
N GLY A 875 7.48 -37.71 -27.52
CA GLY A 875 8.60 -38.63 -27.73
C GLY A 875 9.57 -38.68 -26.55
N HIS A 876 9.69 -37.57 -25.83
CA HIS A 876 10.45 -37.45 -24.58
C HIS A 876 9.88 -36.31 -23.71
N THR A 877 10.25 -36.30 -22.42
CA THR A 877 9.95 -35.20 -21.50
C THR A 877 11.18 -34.33 -21.26
N LEU A 878 10.94 -33.07 -20.90
CA LEU A 878 11.99 -32.13 -20.50
C LEU A 878 11.75 -31.66 -19.06
N LYS A 879 12.81 -31.15 -18.43
CA LYS A 879 12.77 -30.64 -17.05
C LYS A 879 13.41 -29.26 -16.98
N ILE A 880 12.89 -28.43 -16.07
CA ILE A 880 13.36 -27.07 -15.78
C ILE A 880 13.41 -26.85 -14.26
N GLY A 881 14.15 -25.84 -13.80
CA GLY A 881 14.38 -25.59 -12.37
C GLY A 881 15.39 -26.56 -11.75
N GLY A 882 15.35 -26.72 -10.43
CA GLY A 882 16.33 -27.52 -9.67
C GLY A 882 17.61 -26.77 -9.30
N ALA A 883 17.75 -25.50 -9.67
CA ALA A 883 18.93 -24.70 -9.39
C ALA A 883 19.10 -24.41 -7.89
N SER A 884 20.33 -24.45 -7.40
CA SER A 884 20.70 -24.16 -6.00
C SER A 884 21.70 -23.00 -5.88
N CYS A 885 21.74 -22.14 -6.89
CA CYS A 885 22.60 -20.97 -6.99
C CYS A 885 21.99 -19.99 -7.99
N MET A 886 22.58 -18.80 -8.07
CA MET A 886 22.24 -17.85 -9.15
C MET A 886 22.55 -18.44 -10.53
N PRO A 887 21.88 -17.97 -11.59
CA PRO A 887 22.00 -18.55 -12.93
C PRO A 887 23.45 -18.61 -13.42
N PHE A 888 23.89 -19.79 -13.84
CA PHE A 888 25.26 -20.06 -14.31
C PHE A 888 26.39 -19.86 -13.30
N HIS A 889 26.10 -19.58 -12.02
CA HIS A 889 27.09 -19.57 -10.92
C HIS A 889 27.42 -21.01 -10.48
N LEU A 890 27.89 -21.85 -11.42
CA LEU A 890 28.17 -23.28 -11.19
C LEU A 890 29.35 -23.54 -10.25
N TRP A 891 30.08 -22.48 -9.87
CA TRP A 891 31.11 -22.52 -8.85
C TRP A 891 30.53 -22.43 -7.42
N GLU A 892 29.30 -21.92 -7.28
CA GLU A 892 28.61 -21.67 -6.00
C GLU A 892 27.58 -22.77 -5.67
N GLY A 893 26.92 -23.32 -6.70
CA GLY A 893 25.94 -24.39 -6.54
C GLY A 893 25.73 -25.21 -7.80
N LYS A 894 24.55 -25.83 -7.90
CA LYS A 894 24.19 -26.73 -9.02
C LYS A 894 23.04 -26.14 -9.82
N MET A 895 23.12 -26.29 -11.14
CA MET A 895 22.02 -26.04 -12.07
C MET A 895 21.81 -27.31 -12.90
N PRO A 896 21.02 -28.29 -12.39
CA PRO A 896 20.93 -29.63 -12.99
C PRO A 896 20.22 -29.62 -14.35
N ASN A 897 19.31 -28.68 -14.57
CA ASN A 897 18.55 -28.52 -15.80
C ASN A 897 18.95 -27.22 -16.49
N ARG A 898 19.28 -27.27 -17.78
CA ARG A 898 19.58 -26.06 -18.56
C ARG A 898 18.28 -25.31 -18.91
N PRO A 899 18.34 -23.99 -19.15
CA PRO A 899 17.22 -23.26 -19.72
C PRO A 899 16.84 -23.80 -21.11
N LEU A 900 15.55 -23.72 -21.45
CA LEU A 900 14.96 -24.21 -22.69
C LEU A 900 14.50 -23.06 -23.59
N VAL A 901 14.65 -23.23 -24.90
CA VAL A 901 14.19 -22.23 -25.88
C VAL A 901 12.98 -22.75 -26.63
N ALA A 902 11.86 -22.04 -26.49
CA ALA A 902 10.62 -22.30 -27.20
C ALA A 902 10.52 -21.41 -28.45
N LEU A 903 10.04 -21.96 -29.55
CA LEU A 903 9.60 -21.15 -30.71
C LEU A 903 8.09 -21.09 -30.75
N GLU A 904 7.54 -19.92 -31.04
CA GLU A 904 6.10 -19.70 -31.06
C GLU A 904 5.50 -19.89 -32.46
N VAL A 905 4.36 -20.59 -32.51
CA VAL A 905 3.49 -20.73 -33.68
C VAL A 905 2.13 -20.10 -33.38
N PHE A 906 1.46 -19.59 -34.40
CA PHE A 906 0.31 -18.72 -34.23
C PHE A 906 -0.94 -19.34 -34.83
N ASP A 907 -2.05 -19.23 -34.13
CA ASP A 907 -3.35 -19.63 -34.67
C ASP A 907 -3.89 -18.62 -35.70
N SER A 908 -3.47 -17.36 -35.57
CA SER A 908 -3.80 -16.23 -36.40
C SER A 908 -2.68 -15.19 -36.32
N ILE A 909 -2.44 -14.48 -37.42
CA ILE A 909 -1.37 -13.48 -37.50
C ILE A 909 -2.00 -12.11 -37.75
N GLY A 910 -1.78 -11.19 -36.82
CA GLY A 910 -2.24 -9.82 -36.95
C GLY A 910 -1.49 -9.04 -38.04
N SER A 911 -2.13 -8.00 -38.58
CA SER A 911 -1.51 -7.11 -39.58
C SER A 911 -0.20 -6.49 -39.10
N LYS A 912 -0.08 -6.25 -37.79
CA LYS A 912 1.09 -5.66 -37.11
C LYS A 912 2.24 -6.65 -36.85
N TYR A 913 2.15 -7.91 -37.28
CA TYR A 913 3.26 -8.86 -37.14
C TYR A 913 4.46 -8.43 -38.02
N PRO A 914 5.71 -8.44 -37.51
CA PRO A 914 6.88 -7.92 -38.24
C PRO A 914 7.08 -8.58 -39.61
N ASP A 915 7.22 -7.78 -40.67
CA ASP A 915 7.47 -8.29 -42.02
C ASP A 915 8.79 -9.04 -42.14
N VAL A 916 9.80 -8.65 -41.34
CA VAL A 916 11.08 -9.38 -41.24
C VAL A 916 10.88 -10.84 -40.82
N LEU A 917 9.94 -11.12 -39.92
CA LEU A 917 9.58 -12.49 -39.51
C LEU A 917 8.70 -13.17 -40.55
N LYS A 918 7.77 -12.43 -41.17
CA LYS A 918 6.95 -12.96 -42.27
C LYS A 918 7.79 -13.48 -43.42
N ASN A 919 8.85 -12.75 -43.77
CA ASN A 919 9.78 -13.14 -44.84
C ASN A 919 10.59 -14.40 -44.49
N ILE A 920 10.83 -14.68 -43.22
CA ILE A 920 11.60 -15.85 -42.76
C ILE A 920 10.74 -17.14 -42.81
N TYR A 921 9.51 -17.06 -42.32
CA TYR A 921 8.62 -18.22 -42.24
C TYR A 921 7.76 -18.39 -43.50
N GLY A 922 7.44 -17.32 -44.22
CA GLY A 922 6.67 -17.38 -45.48
C GLY A 922 5.30 -18.01 -45.30
N GLU A 923 4.86 -18.78 -46.29
CA GLU A 923 3.52 -19.38 -46.34
C GLU A 923 3.27 -20.42 -45.23
N VAL A 924 4.32 -20.97 -44.59
CA VAL A 924 4.13 -21.98 -43.53
C VAL A 924 3.49 -21.40 -42.27
N MET A 925 3.51 -20.07 -42.12
CA MET A 925 2.83 -19.35 -41.04
C MET A 925 1.31 -19.56 -41.03
N GLU A 926 0.70 -19.87 -42.17
CA GLU A 926 -0.74 -20.19 -42.27
C GLU A 926 -1.05 -21.62 -41.83
N ASN A 927 -0.03 -22.45 -41.61
CA ASN A 927 -0.14 -23.83 -41.17
C ASN A 927 0.68 -24.07 -39.90
N PRO A 928 0.09 -23.89 -38.70
CA PRO A 928 0.81 -23.98 -37.43
C PRO A 928 1.50 -25.32 -37.18
N ALA A 929 0.93 -26.42 -37.69
CA ALA A 929 1.49 -27.76 -37.57
C ALA A 929 2.77 -27.93 -38.42
N GLU A 930 2.77 -27.43 -39.66
CA GLU A 930 3.97 -27.43 -40.51
C GLU A 930 5.02 -26.44 -40.02
N MET A 931 4.60 -25.26 -39.53
CA MET A 931 5.50 -24.30 -38.89
C MET A 931 6.19 -24.92 -37.67
N ALA A 932 5.44 -25.64 -36.82
CA ALA A 932 6.00 -26.34 -35.67
C ALA A 932 7.06 -27.38 -36.08
N LYS A 933 6.80 -28.18 -37.14
CA LYS A 933 7.80 -29.11 -37.68
C LYS A 933 9.08 -28.40 -38.12
N ILE A 934 8.96 -27.24 -38.76
CA ILE A 934 10.13 -26.45 -39.18
C ILE A 934 10.89 -25.91 -37.96
N CYS A 935 10.18 -25.35 -36.98
CA CYS A 935 10.76 -24.88 -35.73
C CYS A 935 11.57 -25.97 -35.02
N VAL A 936 11.08 -27.21 -35.01
CA VAL A 936 11.79 -28.36 -34.43
C VAL A 936 12.92 -28.84 -35.33
N ASN A 937 12.63 -29.24 -36.56
CA ASN A 937 13.57 -29.96 -37.41
C ASN A 937 14.70 -29.08 -37.96
N LYS A 938 14.41 -27.80 -38.25
CA LYS A 938 15.35 -26.86 -38.86
C LYS A 938 16.03 -25.98 -37.82
N TYR A 939 15.27 -25.43 -36.88
CA TYR A 939 15.77 -24.44 -35.92
C TYR A 939 16.06 -25.04 -34.53
N GLY A 940 15.66 -26.30 -34.30
CA GLY A 940 15.97 -27.03 -33.08
C GLY A 940 15.27 -26.48 -31.85
N ALA A 941 13.99 -26.09 -31.93
CA ALA A 941 13.21 -25.69 -30.76
C ALA A 941 13.18 -26.81 -29.69
N ASP A 942 13.34 -26.44 -28.41
CA ASP A 942 13.17 -27.38 -27.29
C ASP A 942 11.69 -27.59 -26.97
N LEU A 943 10.87 -26.55 -27.18
CA LEU A 943 9.44 -26.49 -26.90
C LEU A 943 8.72 -25.76 -28.05
N ILE A 944 7.44 -26.04 -28.27
CA ILE A 944 6.58 -25.20 -29.11
C ILE A 944 5.57 -24.44 -28.23
N SER A 945 5.49 -23.12 -28.39
CA SER A 945 4.38 -22.32 -27.86
C SER A 945 3.33 -22.13 -28.95
N ILE A 946 2.09 -22.49 -28.69
CA ILE A 946 0.95 -22.23 -29.59
C ILE A 946 0.20 -21.02 -29.04
N ARG A 947 0.28 -19.88 -29.74
CA ARG A 947 -0.47 -18.68 -29.39
C ARG A 947 -1.86 -18.70 -30.01
N LEU A 948 -2.89 -18.67 -29.16
CA LEU A 948 -4.30 -18.68 -29.52
C LEU A 948 -4.89 -17.25 -29.53
N ASP A 949 -4.21 -16.31 -30.18
CA ASP A 949 -4.65 -14.91 -30.22
C ASP A 949 -5.97 -14.72 -30.98
N GLY A 950 -6.24 -15.60 -31.96
CA GLY A 950 -7.42 -15.58 -32.81
C GLY A 950 -8.71 -15.93 -32.08
N THR A 951 -8.62 -16.49 -30.88
CA THR A 951 -9.78 -16.71 -30.02
C THR A 951 -10.28 -15.44 -29.36
N HIS A 952 -9.48 -14.37 -29.34
CA HIS A 952 -9.90 -13.09 -28.77
C HIS A 952 -11.11 -12.54 -29.54
N PRO A 953 -12.16 -12.03 -28.86
CA PRO A 953 -13.37 -11.54 -29.53
C PRO A 953 -13.10 -10.51 -30.64
N GLU A 954 -12.06 -9.69 -30.46
CA GLU A 954 -11.65 -8.64 -31.42
C GLU A 954 -10.65 -9.13 -32.49
N LYS A 955 -10.09 -10.33 -32.37
CA LYS A 955 -9.06 -10.87 -33.30
C LYS A 955 -9.55 -12.08 -34.11
N GLY A 956 -10.86 -12.27 -34.20
CA GLY A 956 -11.49 -13.33 -35.00
C GLY A 956 -12.49 -14.18 -34.22
N ASN A 957 -12.47 -14.12 -32.88
CA ASN A 957 -13.39 -14.85 -32.00
C ASN A 957 -13.48 -16.35 -32.31
N ARG A 958 -12.34 -16.98 -32.65
CA ARG A 958 -12.27 -18.39 -33.02
C ARG A 958 -12.91 -19.27 -31.92
N PRO A 959 -13.80 -20.22 -32.27
CA PRO A 959 -14.42 -21.12 -31.30
C PRO A 959 -13.43 -22.05 -30.61
N ALA A 960 -13.77 -22.48 -29.39
CA ALA A 960 -12.96 -23.44 -28.62
C ALA A 960 -12.74 -24.77 -29.36
N GLU A 961 -13.75 -25.28 -30.08
CA GLU A 961 -13.65 -26.54 -30.83
C GLU A 961 -12.60 -26.49 -31.96
N GLU A 962 -12.52 -25.36 -32.67
CA GLU A 962 -11.51 -25.18 -33.72
C GLU A 962 -10.11 -25.05 -33.12
N SER A 963 -9.99 -24.34 -32.00
CA SER A 963 -8.74 -24.19 -31.26
C SER A 963 -8.21 -25.54 -30.76
N VAL A 964 -9.11 -26.42 -30.29
CA VAL A 964 -8.78 -27.81 -29.92
C VAL A 964 -8.23 -28.59 -31.12
N LYS A 965 -8.85 -28.49 -32.30
CA LYS A 965 -8.38 -29.16 -33.52
C LYS A 965 -6.98 -28.70 -33.91
N LEU A 966 -6.72 -27.40 -33.79
CA LEU A 966 -5.41 -26.81 -34.07
C LEU A 966 -4.34 -27.28 -33.07
N VAL A 967 -4.63 -27.25 -31.77
CA VAL A 967 -3.67 -27.76 -30.77
C VAL A 967 -3.37 -29.24 -31.00
N LYS A 968 -4.37 -30.06 -31.34
CA LYS A 968 -4.17 -31.47 -31.69
C LYS A 968 -3.33 -31.67 -32.95
N SER A 969 -3.52 -30.87 -33.99
CA SER A 969 -2.71 -31.00 -35.21
C SER A 969 -1.24 -30.67 -34.95
N VAL A 970 -0.94 -29.70 -34.08
CA VAL A 970 0.44 -29.42 -33.65
C VAL A 970 0.99 -30.54 -32.77
N LEU A 971 0.19 -31.07 -31.83
CA LEU A 971 0.58 -32.25 -31.04
C LEU A 971 0.94 -33.45 -31.93
N GLU A 972 0.19 -33.71 -33.00
CA GLU A 972 0.49 -34.80 -33.94
C GLU A 972 1.73 -34.51 -34.80
N ALA A 973 2.03 -33.24 -35.05
CA ALA A 973 3.10 -32.81 -35.94
C ALA A 973 4.50 -32.88 -35.32
N VAL A 974 4.62 -32.70 -33.99
CA VAL A 974 5.89 -32.69 -33.27
C VAL A 974 5.82 -33.55 -32.01
N ASP A 975 6.95 -34.13 -31.61
CA ASP A 975 7.05 -35.04 -30.45
C ASP A 975 7.62 -34.38 -29.19
N ILE A 976 7.90 -33.08 -29.22
CA ILE A 976 8.41 -32.30 -28.07
C ILE A 976 7.27 -31.68 -27.22
N PRO A 977 7.53 -31.27 -25.96
CA PRO A 977 6.49 -30.67 -25.11
C PRO A 977 5.93 -29.34 -25.66
N ILE A 978 4.67 -29.05 -25.31
CA ILE A 978 3.89 -27.93 -25.87
C ILE A 978 3.39 -27.00 -24.77
N ILE A 979 3.52 -25.70 -25.04
CA ILE A 979 2.92 -24.58 -24.31
C ILE A 979 1.70 -24.10 -25.09
N VAL A 980 0.57 -23.88 -24.42
CA VAL A 980 -0.62 -23.27 -25.03
C VAL A 980 -0.81 -21.90 -24.40
N THR A 981 -0.66 -20.85 -25.20
CA THR A 981 -0.64 -19.45 -24.76
C THR A 981 -1.90 -18.71 -25.23
N GLY A 982 -2.70 -18.27 -24.26
CA GLY A 982 -3.94 -17.50 -24.43
C GLY A 982 -3.74 -15.99 -24.36
N HIS A 983 -4.75 -15.27 -23.86
CA HIS A 983 -4.81 -13.81 -23.85
C HIS A 983 -5.63 -13.25 -22.67
N ASN A 984 -5.57 -11.94 -22.45
CA ASN A 984 -6.17 -11.21 -21.32
C ASN A 984 -7.71 -11.09 -21.33
N ASN A 985 -8.44 -11.52 -22.37
CA ASN A 985 -9.89 -11.71 -22.28
C ASN A 985 -10.22 -13.01 -21.51
N TYR A 986 -10.35 -12.91 -20.18
CA TYR A 986 -10.46 -14.07 -19.29
C TYR A 986 -11.67 -14.96 -19.55
N GLY A 987 -12.82 -14.39 -19.88
CA GLY A 987 -14.04 -15.16 -20.18
C GLY A 987 -13.81 -16.12 -21.34
N LYS A 988 -13.28 -15.60 -22.45
CA LYS A 988 -13.01 -16.40 -23.65
C LYS A 988 -11.80 -17.31 -23.47
N ASN A 989 -10.75 -16.83 -22.80
CA ASN A 989 -9.57 -17.63 -22.49
C ASN A 989 -9.92 -18.86 -21.63
N ASN A 990 -10.79 -18.69 -20.64
CA ASN A 990 -11.29 -19.77 -19.78
C ASN A 990 -12.07 -20.83 -20.56
N GLU A 991 -12.96 -20.42 -21.48
CA GLU A 991 -13.71 -21.32 -22.35
C GLU A 991 -12.77 -22.19 -23.19
N VAL A 992 -11.80 -21.55 -23.85
CA VAL A 992 -10.88 -22.20 -24.78
C VAL A 992 -9.89 -23.11 -24.05
N LEU A 993 -9.18 -22.60 -23.04
CA LEU A 993 -8.16 -23.39 -22.32
C LEU A 993 -8.77 -24.58 -21.58
N LYS A 994 -10.01 -24.45 -21.06
CA LYS A 994 -10.73 -25.59 -20.46
C LYS A 994 -11.03 -26.67 -21.50
N ALA A 995 -11.48 -26.28 -22.69
CA ALA A 995 -11.75 -27.23 -23.78
C ALA A 995 -10.46 -27.90 -24.28
N VAL A 996 -9.37 -27.15 -24.40
CA VAL A 996 -8.04 -27.67 -24.78
C VAL A 996 -7.53 -28.65 -23.73
N ALA A 997 -7.58 -28.29 -22.45
CA ALA A 997 -7.18 -29.14 -21.34
C ALA A 997 -7.97 -30.46 -21.33
N GLN A 998 -9.30 -30.38 -21.46
CA GLN A 998 -10.15 -31.58 -21.52
C GLN A 998 -9.83 -32.47 -22.72
N ALA A 999 -9.67 -31.88 -23.91
CA ALA A 999 -9.48 -32.63 -25.13
C ALA A 999 -8.08 -33.24 -25.29
N CYS A 1000 -7.11 -32.73 -24.54
CA CYS A 1000 -5.70 -33.15 -24.53
C CYS A 1000 -5.29 -33.74 -23.18
N ALA A 1001 -6.24 -34.24 -22.39
CA ALA A 1001 -5.98 -34.79 -21.06
C ALA A 1001 -4.87 -35.85 -21.09
N GLY A 1002 -3.94 -35.77 -20.13
CA GLY A 1002 -2.78 -36.67 -20.05
C GLY A 1002 -1.54 -36.20 -20.82
N GLU A 1003 -1.63 -35.20 -21.70
CA GLU A 1003 -0.47 -34.68 -22.45
C GLU A 1003 0.54 -33.88 -21.61
N ASN A 1004 0.14 -33.45 -20.40
CA ASN A 1004 0.89 -32.52 -19.57
C ASN A 1004 1.35 -31.26 -20.34
N LEU A 1005 0.37 -30.57 -20.95
CA LEU A 1005 0.56 -29.25 -21.57
C LEU A 1005 0.95 -28.21 -20.51
N LEU A 1006 1.71 -27.21 -20.93
CA LEU A 1006 1.95 -26.00 -20.13
C LEU A 1006 0.91 -24.94 -20.52
N LEU A 1007 -0.09 -24.72 -19.65
CA LEU A 1007 -1.19 -23.78 -19.89
C LEU A 1007 -0.80 -22.37 -19.45
N ASN A 1008 -0.72 -21.46 -20.42
CA ASN A 1008 -0.44 -20.04 -20.27
C ASN A 1008 -1.68 -19.29 -20.81
N TRP A 1009 -2.42 -18.48 -20.08
CA TRP A 1009 -2.06 -17.31 -19.28
C TRP A 1009 -2.94 -17.30 -18.03
N VAL A 1010 -2.35 -17.40 -16.83
CA VAL A 1010 -3.09 -17.53 -15.58
C VAL A 1010 -2.75 -16.40 -14.60
N GLU A 1011 -3.74 -15.58 -14.29
CA GLU A 1011 -3.71 -14.44 -13.37
C GLU A 1011 -4.78 -14.55 -12.27
N GLN A 1012 -4.83 -13.58 -11.35
CA GLN A 1012 -5.74 -13.55 -10.20
C GLN A 1012 -7.23 -13.63 -10.59
N ASP A 1013 -7.61 -13.13 -11.76
CA ASP A 1013 -8.99 -13.12 -12.21
C ASP A 1013 -9.46 -14.46 -12.80
N ASN A 1014 -8.54 -15.29 -13.30
CA ASN A 1014 -8.90 -16.50 -14.04
C ASN A 1014 -8.30 -17.80 -13.49
N TYR A 1015 -7.41 -17.74 -12.48
CA TYR A 1015 -6.72 -18.91 -11.94
C TYR A 1015 -7.64 -20.05 -11.51
N ARG A 1016 -8.81 -19.76 -10.92
CA ARG A 1016 -9.72 -20.81 -10.44
C ARG A 1016 -10.15 -21.77 -11.53
N THR A 1017 -10.50 -21.23 -12.69
CA THR A 1017 -11.00 -22.01 -13.81
C THR A 1017 -9.89 -22.84 -14.44
N ILE A 1018 -8.73 -22.24 -14.67
CA ILE A 1018 -7.62 -22.90 -15.33
C ILE A 1018 -6.93 -23.90 -14.41
N ALA A 1019 -6.76 -23.59 -13.11
CA ALA A 1019 -6.29 -24.53 -12.10
C ALA A 1019 -7.19 -25.76 -12.02
N GLY A 1020 -8.51 -25.57 -11.94
CA GLY A 1020 -9.46 -26.69 -11.95
C GLY A 1020 -9.34 -27.57 -13.20
N ALA A 1021 -9.16 -26.97 -14.38
CA ALA A 1021 -8.94 -27.71 -15.62
C ALA A 1021 -7.59 -28.46 -15.63
N ALA A 1022 -6.50 -27.82 -15.21
CA ALA A 1022 -5.19 -28.43 -15.17
C ALA A 1022 -5.11 -29.60 -14.18
N MET A 1023 -5.73 -29.49 -13.01
CA MET A 1023 -5.83 -30.60 -12.06
C MET A 1023 -6.63 -31.76 -12.62
N ALA A 1024 -7.81 -31.46 -13.20
CA ALA A 1024 -8.72 -32.48 -13.68
C ALA A 1024 -8.11 -33.30 -14.83
N TYR A 1025 -7.26 -32.68 -15.65
CA TYR A 1025 -6.74 -33.27 -16.89
C TYR A 1025 -5.22 -33.49 -16.89
N GLY A 1026 -4.53 -33.19 -15.78
CA GLY A 1026 -3.10 -33.49 -15.59
C GLY A 1026 -2.17 -32.58 -16.38
N HIS A 1027 -2.33 -31.26 -16.24
CA HIS A 1027 -1.51 -30.26 -16.92
C HIS A 1027 -0.71 -29.38 -15.95
N THR A 1028 0.31 -28.72 -16.50
CA THR A 1028 1.16 -27.73 -15.82
C THR A 1028 0.63 -26.32 -16.14
N ILE A 1029 0.82 -25.35 -15.25
CA ILE A 1029 0.32 -23.97 -15.39
C ILE A 1029 1.46 -22.96 -15.35
N VAL A 1030 1.31 -21.89 -16.12
CA VAL A 1030 2.10 -20.65 -16.03
C VAL A 1030 1.36 -19.62 -15.17
N ALA A 1031 1.91 -19.32 -14.00
CA ALA A 1031 1.41 -18.36 -13.03
C ALA A 1031 1.98 -16.97 -13.32
N GLN A 1032 1.15 -16.09 -13.86
CA GLN A 1032 1.59 -14.79 -14.33
C GLN A 1032 1.38 -13.68 -13.31
N SER A 1033 2.35 -12.76 -13.25
CA SER A 1033 2.33 -11.58 -12.40
C SER A 1033 2.91 -10.37 -13.14
N PRO A 1034 2.31 -9.17 -12.99
CA PRO A 1034 2.77 -7.98 -13.69
C PRO A 1034 3.99 -7.36 -12.97
N ILE A 1035 5.21 -7.82 -13.29
CA ILE A 1035 6.49 -7.27 -12.80
C ILE A 1035 6.45 -6.95 -11.29
N ASP A 1036 5.94 -7.89 -10.49
CA ASP A 1036 5.75 -7.70 -9.04
C ASP A 1036 6.04 -9.00 -8.27
N VAL A 1037 6.96 -8.90 -7.30
CA VAL A 1037 7.43 -10.03 -6.48
C VAL A 1037 6.32 -10.56 -5.56
N ASN A 1038 5.50 -9.67 -5.00
CA ASN A 1038 4.41 -10.02 -4.10
C ASN A 1038 3.27 -10.71 -4.87
N ILE A 1039 2.92 -10.21 -6.06
CA ILE A 1039 1.91 -10.86 -6.91
C ILE A 1039 2.42 -12.21 -7.41
N SER A 1040 3.71 -12.32 -7.78
CA SER A 1040 4.36 -13.62 -8.08
C SER A 1040 4.18 -14.61 -6.94
N LYS A 1041 4.46 -14.19 -5.70
CA LYS A 1041 4.27 -15.01 -4.50
C LYS A 1041 2.81 -15.36 -4.27
N GLN A 1042 1.92 -14.37 -4.39
CA GLN A 1042 0.48 -14.52 -4.19
C GLN A 1042 -0.12 -15.50 -5.19
N MET A 1043 0.27 -15.44 -6.47
CA MET A 1043 -0.20 -16.37 -7.50
C MET A 1043 0.20 -17.81 -7.20
N ASN A 1044 1.44 -18.04 -6.77
CA ASN A 1044 1.88 -19.38 -6.36
C ASN A 1044 1.13 -19.87 -5.11
N ILE A 1045 0.82 -18.98 -4.15
CA ILE A 1045 -0.02 -19.30 -2.99
C ILE A 1045 -1.44 -19.66 -3.43
N LEU A 1046 -2.05 -18.86 -4.31
CA LEU A 1046 -3.42 -19.10 -4.82
C LEU A 1046 -3.53 -20.44 -5.55
N LEU A 1047 -2.56 -20.76 -6.42
CA LEU A 1047 -2.55 -22.02 -7.17
C LEU A 1047 -2.30 -23.22 -6.25
N THR A 1048 -1.36 -23.13 -5.31
CA THR A 1048 -1.10 -24.22 -4.36
C THR A 1048 -2.23 -24.43 -3.36
N ASN A 1049 -2.96 -23.37 -2.97
CA ASN A 1049 -4.19 -23.47 -2.18
C ASN A 1049 -5.33 -24.18 -2.94
N MET A 1050 -5.25 -24.22 -4.27
CA MET A 1050 -6.13 -25.02 -5.11
C MET A 1050 -5.60 -26.43 -5.36
N ASP A 1051 -4.65 -26.93 -4.56
CA ASP A 1051 -4.04 -28.25 -4.71
C ASP A 1051 -3.25 -28.46 -6.03
N ILE A 1052 -2.90 -27.39 -6.77
CA ILE A 1052 -1.87 -27.48 -7.81
C ILE A 1052 -0.53 -27.72 -7.11
N LYS A 1053 0.17 -28.79 -7.49
CA LYS A 1053 1.51 -29.09 -6.95
C LYS A 1053 2.50 -28.04 -7.44
N LYS A 1054 3.50 -27.69 -6.61
CA LYS A 1054 4.55 -26.74 -7.01
C LYS A 1054 5.28 -27.19 -8.27
N GLU A 1055 5.49 -28.50 -8.39
CA GLU A 1055 6.11 -29.16 -9.54
C GLU A 1055 5.24 -29.08 -10.82
N GLN A 1056 4.06 -28.45 -10.75
CA GLN A 1056 3.16 -28.12 -11.86
C GLN A 1056 3.01 -26.60 -12.07
N ILE A 1057 3.82 -25.76 -11.42
CA ILE A 1057 3.76 -24.30 -11.51
C ILE A 1057 5.08 -23.76 -12.07
N VAL A 1058 4.97 -23.01 -13.16
CA VAL A 1058 6.04 -22.18 -13.73
C VAL A 1058 5.63 -20.71 -13.56
N MET A 1059 6.55 -19.85 -13.13
CA MET A 1059 6.27 -18.43 -12.88
C MET A 1059 6.51 -17.59 -14.14
N ASP A 1060 5.62 -16.65 -14.44
CA ASP A 1060 5.84 -15.62 -15.47
C ASP A 1060 5.78 -14.22 -14.81
N PRO A 1061 6.94 -13.60 -14.54
CA PRO A 1061 6.99 -12.25 -13.96
C PRO A 1061 6.71 -11.13 -14.97
N MET A 1062 6.23 -11.47 -16.17
CA MET A 1062 6.05 -10.60 -17.34
C MET A 1062 7.36 -10.06 -17.90
N THR A 1063 7.44 -9.98 -19.23
CA THR A 1063 8.68 -9.66 -19.95
C THR A 1063 8.69 -8.21 -20.42
N GLY A 1064 9.80 -7.52 -20.20
CA GLY A 1064 10.20 -6.29 -20.90
C GLY A 1064 11.29 -6.62 -21.94
N SER A 1065 11.39 -5.81 -22.98
CA SER A 1065 12.41 -5.99 -24.03
C SER A 1065 13.54 -4.97 -23.88
N VAL A 1066 14.73 -5.25 -24.43
CA VAL A 1066 15.85 -4.31 -24.33
C VAL A 1066 15.45 -2.93 -24.85
N GLY A 1067 15.69 -1.90 -24.04
CA GLY A 1067 15.29 -0.51 -24.29
C GLY A 1067 13.84 -0.18 -23.92
N TYR A 1068 13.05 -1.17 -23.51
CA TYR A 1068 11.62 -1.03 -23.20
C TYR A 1068 11.24 -1.92 -22.00
N GLY A 1069 11.58 -1.46 -20.80
CA GLY A 1069 11.15 -2.04 -19.53
C GLY A 1069 11.89 -3.30 -19.08
N ILE A 1070 13.02 -3.67 -19.74
CA ILE A 1070 13.79 -4.87 -19.37
C ILE A 1070 14.43 -4.74 -18.00
N GLU A 1071 14.81 -3.54 -17.58
CA GLU A 1071 15.42 -3.24 -16.29
C GLU A 1071 14.50 -3.62 -15.12
N TYR A 1072 13.19 -3.33 -15.25
CA TYR A 1072 12.20 -3.73 -14.26
C TYR A 1072 12.00 -5.25 -14.24
N THR A 1073 11.85 -5.88 -15.41
CA THR A 1073 11.73 -7.35 -15.51
C THR A 1073 12.96 -8.05 -14.93
N TYR A 1074 14.16 -7.63 -15.32
CA TYR A 1074 15.42 -8.20 -14.83
C TYR A 1074 15.49 -8.09 -13.31
N SER A 1075 15.26 -6.89 -12.76
CA SER A 1075 15.34 -6.64 -11.32
C SER A 1075 14.31 -7.44 -10.53
N VAL A 1076 13.09 -7.62 -11.05
CA VAL A 1076 12.06 -8.44 -10.40
C VAL A 1076 12.41 -9.92 -10.46
N MET A 1077 12.84 -10.42 -11.63
CA MET A 1077 13.29 -11.81 -11.77
C MET A 1077 14.45 -12.13 -10.83
N GLU A 1078 15.45 -11.26 -10.74
CA GLU A 1078 16.59 -11.42 -9.85
C GLU A 1078 16.15 -11.44 -8.39
N ARG A 1079 15.30 -10.48 -7.96
CA ARG A 1079 14.74 -10.47 -6.60
C ARG A 1079 13.94 -11.72 -6.29
N ILE A 1080 13.07 -12.18 -7.19
CA ILE A 1080 12.34 -13.44 -7.03
C ILE A 1080 13.33 -14.59 -6.83
N ARG A 1081 14.34 -14.70 -7.70
CA ARG A 1081 15.33 -15.80 -7.65
C ARG A 1081 16.11 -15.77 -6.35
N MET A 1082 16.64 -14.62 -5.94
CA MET A 1082 17.40 -14.46 -4.70
C MET A 1082 16.53 -14.74 -3.47
N THR A 1083 15.32 -14.20 -3.42
CA THR A 1083 14.38 -14.40 -2.30
C THR A 1083 13.97 -15.86 -2.18
N GLY A 1084 13.76 -16.53 -3.32
CA GLY A 1084 13.49 -17.96 -3.38
C GLY A 1084 14.64 -18.80 -2.83
N ILE A 1085 15.87 -18.55 -3.31
CA ILE A 1085 17.08 -19.26 -2.86
C ILE A 1085 17.37 -19.02 -1.37
N ASN A 1086 17.08 -17.81 -0.87
CA ASN A 1086 17.29 -17.39 0.52
C ASN A 1086 16.13 -17.74 1.48
N GLY A 1087 15.24 -18.67 1.10
CA GLY A 1087 14.32 -19.31 2.05
C GLY A 1087 12.84 -19.20 1.70
N ASP A 1088 12.43 -18.35 0.76
CA ASP A 1088 11.03 -18.23 0.39
C ASP A 1088 10.58 -19.33 -0.58
N LYS A 1089 9.98 -20.37 -0.01
CA LYS A 1089 9.48 -21.55 -0.73
C LYS A 1089 8.38 -21.27 -1.76
N MET A 1090 7.78 -20.07 -1.79
CA MET A 1090 6.77 -19.70 -2.79
C MET A 1090 7.36 -18.90 -3.95
N LEU A 1091 8.59 -18.41 -3.81
CA LEU A 1091 9.32 -17.71 -4.88
C LEU A 1091 10.43 -18.57 -5.50
N ALA A 1092 10.72 -19.75 -4.93
CA ALA A 1092 11.67 -20.73 -5.45
C ALA A 1092 11.20 -21.49 -6.71
N GLY A 1093 10.46 -20.85 -7.62
CA GLY A 1093 9.91 -21.49 -8.82
C GLY A 1093 10.74 -21.25 -10.08
N PRO A 1094 10.64 -22.13 -11.10
CA PRO A 1094 11.26 -21.86 -12.38
C PRO A 1094 10.46 -20.80 -13.14
N MET A 1095 11.15 -20.01 -13.98
CA MET A 1095 10.55 -18.85 -14.66
C MET A 1095 10.44 -19.04 -16.18
N ILE A 1096 9.35 -18.55 -16.76
CA ILE A 1096 9.14 -18.45 -18.21
C ILE A 1096 9.00 -16.98 -18.61
N VAL A 1097 9.56 -16.62 -19.76
CA VAL A 1097 9.51 -15.26 -20.33
C VAL A 1097 9.28 -15.29 -21.84
N SER A 1098 8.69 -14.22 -22.38
CA SER A 1098 8.26 -14.13 -23.79
C SER A 1098 8.99 -13.02 -24.55
N SER A 1099 10.31 -13.17 -24.74
CA SER A 1099 11.14 -12.15 -25.41
C SER A 1099 10.67 -11.88 -26.85
N GLY A 1100 10.22 -12.90 -27.57
CA GLY A 1100 9.78 -12.75 -28.96
C GLY A 1100 8.56 -11.86 -29.10
N GLN A 1101 7.55 -12.07 -28.23
CA GLN A 1101 6.33 -11.27 -28.22
C GLN A 1101 6.65 -9.78 -28.00
N GLU A 1102 7.50 -9.48 -27.01
CA GLU A 1102 7.79 -8.10 -26.62
C GLU A 1102 8.72 -7.40 -27.61
N CYS A 1103 9.80 -8.07 -28.03
CA CYS A 1103 10.68 -7.53 -29.06
C CYS A 1103 9.92 -7.25 -30.36
N SER A 1104 8.96 -8.11 -30.72
CA SER A 1104 8.18 -7.92 -31.95
C SER A 1104 7.33 -6.64 -31.93
N LYS A 1105 7.02 -6.04 -30.79
CA LYS A 1105 6.22 -4.81 -30.69
C LYS A 1105 7.07 -3.54 -30.88
N VAL A 1106 8.37 -3.65 -30.62
CA VAL A 1106 9.32 -2.54 -30.60
C VAL A 1106 9.64 -2.03 -32.02
N LYS A 1107 9.85 -0.72 -32.13
CA LYS A 1107 10.11 -0.02 -33.41
C LYS A 1107 11.39 -0.52 -34.07
N GLU A 1108 12.45 -0.69 -33.30
CA GLU A 1108 13.79 -1.10 -33.76
C GLU A 1108 13.78 -2.53 -34.34
N PHE A 1109 12.80 -3.34 -33.94
CA PHE A 1109 12.62 -4.69 -34.46
C PHE A 1109 11.93 -4.72 -35.83
N LYS A 1110 11.21 -3.64 -36.21
CA LYS A 1110 10.30 -3.61 -37.36
C LYS A 1110 10.65 -2.59 -38.43
N ALA A 1111 11.23 -1.45 -38.05
CA ALA A 1111 11.36 -0.29 -38.93
C ALA A 1111 12.27 -0.56 -40.14
N ASP A 1112 11.84 -0.16 -41.34
CA ASP A 1112 12.59 -0.39 -42.57
C ASP A 1112 13.89 0.43 -42.58
N LYS A 1113 14.93 -0.14 -43.20
CA LYS A 1113 16.23 0.52 -43.36
C LYS A 1113 16.12 1.83 -44.16
N LYS A 1114 15.14 1.95 -45.07
CA LYS A 1114 14.88 3.18 -45.83
C LYS A 1114 14.50 4.35 -44.94
N ASP A 1115 13.72 4.08 -43.90
CA ASP A 1115 13.26 5.11 -42.97
C ASP A 1115 14.34 5.43 -41.93
N PHE A 1116 15.17 4.44 -41.58
CA PHE A 1116 16.25 4.58 -40.59
C PHE A 1116 17.59 3.98 -41.07
N PRO A 1117 18.30 4.64 -42.01
CA PRO A 1117 19.48 4.07 -42.65
C PRO A 1117 20.67 3.87 -41.69
N SER A 1118 20.75 4.65 -40.61
CA SER A 1118 21.79 4.55 -39.58
C SER A 1118 21.67 3.30 -38.70
N TRP A 1119 20.48 2.69 -38.63
CA TRP A 1119 20.19 1.54 -37.77
C TRP A 1119 20.64 0.19 -38.36
N GLY A 1120 21.18 0.19 -39.57
CA GLY A 1120 21.71 -1.00 -40.21
C GLY A 1120 20.65 -1.92 -40.81
N GLU A 1121 21.03 -3.18 -41.08
CA GLU A 1121 20.16 -4.16 -41.72
C GLU A 1121 19.08 -4.68 -40.77
N LEU A 1122 17.80 -4.53 -41.15
CA LEU A 1122 16.64 -4.92 -40.33
C LEU A 1122 16.70 -6.39 -39.86
N SER A 1123 17.04 -7.33 -40.75
CA SER A 1123 17.13 -8.76 -40.39
C SER A 1123 18.19 -9.06 -39.33
N LYS A 1124 19.36 -8.41 -39.42
CA LYS A 1124 20.41 -8.57 -38.40
C LYS A 1124 20.04 -7.87 -37.10
N ARG A 1125 19.39 -6.71 -37.20
CA ARG A 1125 18.97 -5.95 -36.03
C ARG A 1125 17.89 -6.68 -35.24
N ALA A 1126 16.82 -7.15 -35.90
CA ALA A 1126 15.75 -7.91 -35.27
C ALA A 1126 16.29 -9.14 -34.53
N SER A 1127 17.11 -9.96 -35.21
CA SER A 1127 17.75 -11.13 -34.56
C SER A 1127 18.62 -10.75 -33.36
N THR A 1128 19.42 -9.69 -33.47
CA THR A 1128 20.31 -9.26 -32.38
C THR A 1128 19.54 -8.68 -31.19
N TRP A 1129 18.44 -7.96 -31.45
CA TRP A 1129 17.60 -7.35 -30.41
C TRP A 1129 16.93 -8.41 -29.52
N GLU A 1130 16.34 -9.42 -30.16
CA GLU A 1130 15.71 -10.52 -29.43
C GLU A 1130 16.75 -11.40 -28.74
N LEU A 1131 17.92 -11.63 -29.36
CA LEU A 1131 19.02 -12.32 -28.71
C LEU A 1131 19.51 -11.58 -27.46
N ALA A 1132 19.72 -10.27 -27.56
CA ALA A 1132 20.17 -9.45 -26.43
C ALA A 1132 19.14 -9.49 -25.29
N THR A 1133 17.85 -9.37 -25.62
CA THR A 1133 16.77 -9.50 -24.63
C THR A 1133 16.78 -10.88 -23.97
N ALA A 1134 16.83 -11.95 -24.75
CA ALA A 1134 16.85 -13.31 -24.22
C ALA A 1134 18.06 -13.59 -23.32
N VAL A 1135 19.26 -13.12 -23.70
CA VAL A 1135 20.48 -13.34 -22.90
C VAL A 1135 20.43 -12.61 -21.56
N ASN A 1136 19.90 -11.39 -21.50
CA ASN A 1136 19.71 -10.69 -20.22
C ASN A 1136 18.74 -11.46 -19.31
N LEU A 1137 17.62 -11.93 -19.84
CA LEU A 1137 16.64 -12.70 -19.06
C LEU A 1137 17.19 -14.06 -18.61
N LEU A 1138 18.12 -14.68 -19.35
CA LEU A 1138 18.84 -15.87 -18.88
C LEU A 1138 19.65 -15.59 -17.62
N TYR A 1139 20.39 -14.47 -17.57
CA TYR A 1139 21.16 -14.08 -16.39
C TYR A 1139 20.29 -13.72 -15.19
N ALA A 1140 19.09 -13.17 -15.43
CA ALA A 1140 18.10 -12.92 -14.38
C ALA A 1140 17.43 -14.19 -13.84
N GLY A 1141 17.54 -15.31 -14.57
CA GLY A 1141 17.08 -16.63 -14.13
C GLY A 1141 15.90 -17.21 -14.89
N ALA A 1142 15.68 -16.84 -16.15
CA ALA A 1142 14.73 -17.51 -17.03
C ALA A 1142 15.09 -19.00 -17.25
N ASP A 1143 14.13 -19.88 -17.03
CA ASP A 1143 14.23 -21.31 -17.31
C ASP A 1143 13.61 -21.70 -18.66
N ILE A 1144 12.62 -20.94 -19.14
CA ILE A 1144 12.06 -21.05 -20.49
C ILE A 1144 12.02 -19.67 -21.14
N ILE A 1145 12.45 -19.58 -22.40
CA ILE A 1145 12.33 -18.35 -23.21
C ILE A 1145 11.53 -18.64 -24.47
N ILE A 1146 10.40 -17.96 -24.64
CA ILE A 1146 9.58 -17.99 -25.85
C ILE A 1146 10.07 -16.95 -26.85
N MET A 1147 10.54 -17.41 -28.00
CA MET A 1147 11.20 -16.62 -29.04
C MET A 1147 10.48 -16.71 -30.40
N TYR A 1148 10.62 -15.67 -31.23
CA TYR A 1148 10.04 -15.56 -32.56
C TYR A 1148 11.11 -15.70 -33.66
N HIS A 1149 12.26 -15.03 -33.52
CA HIS A 1149 13.30 -15.02 -34.56
C HIS A 1149 14.16 -16.30 -34.47
N PRO A 1150 14.22 -17.13 -35.52
CA PRO A 1150 14.89 -18.42 -35.45
C PRO A 1150 16.40 -18.33 -35.31
N ASP A 1151 17.05 -17.35 -35.95
CA ASP A 1151 18.49 -17.13 -35.76
C ASP A 1151 18.85 -16.69 -34.33
N ALA A 1152 18.00 -15.87 -33.71
CA ALA A 1152 18.14 -15.48 -32.31
C ALA A 1152 17.98 -16.71 -31.41
N ALA A 1153 16.94 -17.53 -31.62
CA ALA A 1153 16.72 -18.76 -30.88
C ALA A 1153 17.91 -19.73 -30.96
N MET A 1154 18.45 -19.97 -32.17
CA MET A 1154 19.65 -20.80 -32.35
C MET A 1154 20.88 -20.21 -31.66
N ALA A 1155 21.03 -18.88 -31.67
CA ALA A 1155 22.10 -18.20 -30.97
C ALA A 1155 21.96 -18.30 -29.45
N THR A 1156 20.77 -18.09 -28.89
CA THR A 1156 20.45 -18.25 -27.47
C THR A 1156 20.76 -19.68 -27.00
N LYS A 1157 20.37 -20.70 -27.77
CA LYS A 1157 20.73 -22.11 -27.45
C LYS A 1157 22.24 -22.35 -27.43
N ARG A 1158 22.99 -21.76 -28.37
CA ARG A 1158 24.46 -21.84 -28.37
C ARG A 1158 25.04 -21.13 -27.15
N THR A 1159 24.49 -20.00 -26.74
CA THR A 1159 24.91 -19.27 -25.53
C THR A 1159 24.63 -20.09 -24.27
N ILE A 1160 23.44 -20.66 -24.12
CA ILE A 1160 23.10 -21.56 -23.00
C ILE A 1160 24.11 -22.71 -22.92
N LYS A 1161 24.40 -23.39 -24.04
CA LYS A 1161 25.38 -24.47 -24.05
C LYS A 1161 26.76 -24.01 -23.57
N LYS A 1162 27.23 -22.84 -24.03
CA LYS A 1162 28.52 -22.28 -23.61
C LYS A 1162 28.55 -21.93 -22.13
N LEU A 1163 27.47 -21.37 -21.58
CA LEU A 1163 27.38 -21.00 -20.17
C LEU A 1163 27.27 -22.22 -19.24
N MET A 1164 26.69 -23.33 -19.72
CA MET A 1164 26.61 -24.58 -18.97
C MET A 1164 27.90 -25.41 -19.03
N ASP A 1165 28.71 -25.25 -20.08
CA ASP A 1165 29.99 -25.93 -20.22
C ASP A 1165 31.05 -25.20 -19.36
N ASN A 1166 31.30 -25.72 -18.15
CA ASN A 1166 32.21 -25.24 -17.07
C ASN A 1166 33.71 -25.15 -17.47
N LYS A 1167 34.03 -24.76 -18.70
CA LYS A 1167 35.36 -24.83 -19.36
C LYS A 1167 36.07 -23.49 -19.56
N ASN A 1168 35.66 -22.44 -18.84
CA ASN A 1168 36.43 -21.19 -18.77
C ASN A 1168 36.96 -20.97 -17.37
#